data_AF-A0A9P9TAN9-F1
#
_entry.id   AF-A0A9P9TAN9-F1
#
_cell.length_a   1.000
_cell.length_b   1.000
_cell.length_c   1.000
_cell.angle_alpha   90.00
_cell.angle_beta   90.00
_cell.angle_gamma   90.00
#
_symmetry.space_group_name_H-M   'P 1'
#
loop_
_entity.id
_entity.type
_entity.pdbx_description
1 polymer ?
#
loop_
_entity_poly.entity_id
_entity_poly.type
_entity_poly.pdbx_seq_one_letter_code
_entity_poly.pdbx_strand_id
1 'polypeptide(L)'
;MFRWYRNSTRSYVYLSDVSTVKQKANDQSSECTWEPAFRGSRWFTRCWTLQDLLAPRSVEFFSQEGIRLGDRGSLTRQIYEITGIPESALQGTPLSHFSVKDRFEWTGYRQAKLEEDKAYSLLGIFDVEIPLRYGEGMASAFKRLEEEIDKRDKCIQDLHLTDPRDDKKRIEEAKGGLLEDSYYWILENSDFQRWRNDPQSRLLWIKGKGKTMLLCGIINELSKSTANTEILSYFFCQATDSRINSATAVLRGLLYMLVSQQPSLTSHIRKKHNYAGKALFNDANAWVALSEIFTNILQDPDLTCTYVFINALDECVVGLSKLLDFIAQKSCISSRVKWIVSSCNDANIERRLRLDNSGAKLSLELEDENTGINSLVDSSYDMISSVESTLGQHHANTLNTVHWPQQLQSKSSSLLPANTNTQYTLAGRLDSFFIDERNYQQSYNDSEICEISTLLKHSNPPWSKVPRTYTILRTIGYLKFLDDLIDVGFSDYWLPVTERNLPGCLQPRVRAAFVGAQSLVLTKSMDLERGGNGQHCHFKQGEPLPFEPKGILGSGGFGQVDKVLSQISFKEYARKRVLRSTAFASPRKEYTKQFIAEIQILKRLEHHHIVEFVGSYTDPKYIGLIMSPVADMNLGAYLKQTTVSNRPELRTFFGCLATALEFLHEQKVRHKDIKPGNILIHRSAVLFADFGLSLDFTDTDGSTTMSMVNGMSPRYCAPEVARQEPRNTTSDIWSLGVVFMEMIVVLKGRTAEYMIEFFGEHGSRQTFIRTNLAALSEFILELEGIEEVYDNRALAWAQQMLLEEPDLRLTASSLVASIRAFSKEGVGTGFCGICCASPEDGVSDWSDG
;
A
#
# COMPACT_ATOMS: atom_id res chain seq x y z
N MET A 1 27.15 -34.37 -20.04
CA MET A 1 28.13 -34.30 -18.93
C MET A 1 27.71 -33.28 -17.89
N PHE A 2 27.70 -31.97 -18.20
CA PHE A 2 27.31 -30.93 -17.23
C PHE A 2 26.01 -31.22 -16.44
N ARG A 3 24.91 -31.58 -17.13
CA ARG A 3 23.64 -31.94 -16.47
C ARG A 3 23.77 -33.13 -15.51
N TRP A 4 24.56 -34.13 -15.86
CA TRP A 4 24.81 -35.30 -15.01
C TRP A 4 25.51 -34.89 -13.70
N TYR A 5 26.51 -34.02 -13.80
CA TYR A 5 27.18 -33.47 -12.63
C TYR A 5 26.25 -32.58 -11.79
N ARG A 6 25.45 -31.73 -12.44
CA ARG A 6 24.46 -30.87 -11.76
C ARG A 6 23.41 -31.66 -10.98
N ASN A 7 23.00 -32.81 -11.51
CA ASN A 7 22.02 -33.70 -10.88
C ASN A 7 22.64 -34.63 -9.83
N SER A 8 23.96 -34.64 -9.66
CA SER A 8 24.61 -35.45 -8.62
C SER A 8 24.39 -34.84 -7.24
N THR A 9 24.12 -35.69 -6.24
CA THR A 9 24.00 -35.25 -4.84
C THR A 9 25.34 -34.77 -4.29
N ARG A 10 26.43 -35.47 -4.65
CA ARG A 10 27.80 -35.16 -4.25
C ARG A 10 28.76 -35.59 -5.36
N SER A 11 29.80 -34.79 -5.55
CA SER A 11 30.94 -35.10 -6.42
C SER A 11 32.19 -35.24 -5.56
N TYR A 12 32.94 -36.32 -5.75
CA TYR A 12 34.16 -36.60 -5.00
C TYR A 12 35.36 -36.45 -5.93
N VAL A 13 36.29 -35.57 -5.56
CA VAL A 13 37.51 -35.29 -6.32
C VAL A 13 38.69 -35.90 -5.59
N TYR A 14 39.26 -36.95 -6.16
CA TYR A 14 40.47 -37.60 -5.66
C TYR A 14 41.71 -36.98 -6.32
N LEU A 15 42.54 -36.32 -5.52
CA LEU A 15 43.74 -35.61 -5.95
C LEU A 15 44.97 -36.48 -5.72
N SER A 16 45.33 -37.29 -6.72
CA SER A 16 46.45 -38.23 -6.63
C SER A 16 47.84 -37.58 -6.56
N ASP A 17 47.93 -36.26 -6.76
CA ASP A 17 49.15 -35.45 -6.69
C ASP A 17 49.22 -34.56 -5.44
N VAL A 18 48.28 -34.71 -4.50
CA VAL A 18 48.25 -33.97 -3.23
C VAL A 18 48.42 -34.95 -2.07
N SER A 19 49.55 -34.85 -1.37
CA SER A 19 49.84 -35.67 -0.19
C SER A 19 49.74 -34.85 1.10
N THR A 20 49.18 -35.46 2.14
CA THR A 20 49.14 -34.91 3.50
C THR A 20 50.33 -35.34 4.36
N VAL A 21 51.17 -36.24 3.84
CA VAL A 21 52.30 -36.83 4.57
C VAL A 21 53.57 -36.01 4.34
N LYS A 22 54.30 -35.72 5.43
CA LYS A 22 55.58 -34.98 5.35
C LYS A 22 56.63 -35.78 4.57
N GLN A 23 57.18 -35.22 3.49
CA GLN A 23 58.51 -35.63 3.06
C GLN A 23 59.52 -35.05 4.04
N LYS A 24 60.31 -35.92 4.69
CA LYS A 24 61.40 -35.51 5.58
C LYS A 24 62.45 -34.72 4.77
N ALA A 25 62.42 -33.40 4.88
CA ALA A 25 63.57 -32.56 4.61
C ALA A 25 63.71 -31.57 5.78
N ASN A 26 64.94 -31.47 6.29
CA ASN A 26 65.34 -30.65 7.42
C ASN A 26 64.84 -29.21 7.28
N ASP A 27 63.87 -28.80 8.10
CA ASP A 27 63.94 -27.51 8.79
C ASP A 27 62.88 -27.37 9.89
N GLN A 28 63.30 -26.78 11.01
CA GLN A 28 62.56 -26.65 12.26
C GLN A 28 61.61 -25.45 12.26
N SER A 29 60.66 -25.41 11.32
CA SER A 29 59.46 -24.56 11.47
C SER A 29 58.19 -25.40 11.27
N SER A 30 57.38 -25.40 12.32
CA SER A 30 56.21 -26.26 12.47
C SER A 30 55.00 -25.64 11.78
N GLU A 31 54.67 -26.09 10.56
CA GLU A 31 53.29 -26.27 10.05
C GLU A 31 53.35 -26.83 8.60
N CYS A 32 53.16 -28.14 8.44
CA CYS A 32 53.01 -28.75 7.10
C CYS A 32 51.57 -28.60 6.64
N THR A 33 51.29 -27.60 5.82
CA THR A 33 50.01 -27.45 5.14
C THR A 33 50.04 -28.25 3.84
N TRP A 34 49.04 -29.12 3.59
CA TRP A 34 48.79 -29.77 2.29
C TRP A 34 48.41 -28.74 1.18
N GLU A 35 48.16 -27.50 1.59
CA GLU A 35 47.66 -26.41 0.75
C GLU A 35 48.54 -26.05 -0.45
N PRO A 36 49.89 -25.96 -0.37
CA PRO A 36 50.72 -25.69 -1.55
C PRO A 36 50.60 -26.79 -2.62
N ALA A 37 50.53 -28.06 -2.20
CA ALA A 37 50.33 -29.18 -3.12
C ALA A 37 48.92 -29.13 -3.74
N PHE A 38 47.90 -28.79 -2.96
CA PHE A 38 46.54 -28.57 -3.46
C PHE A 38 46.49 -27.46 -4.52
N ARG A 39 47.14 -26.31 -4.27
CA ARG A 39 47.24 -25.19 -5.21
C ARG A 39 47.96 -25.57 -6.51
N GLY A 40 48.92 -26.50 -6.43
CA GLY A 40 49.66 -27.02 -7.58
C GLY A 40 49.03 -28.23 -8.28
N SER A 41 47.87 -28.72 -7.84
CA SER A 41 47.29 -29.95 -8.40
C SER A 41 46.93 -29.82 -9.88
N ARG A 42 47.28 -30.85 -10.67
CA ARG A 42 46.93 -30.96 -12.09
C ARG A 42 45.43 -31.05 -12.33
N TRP A 43 44.61 -31.29 -11.31
CA TRP A 43 43.16 -31.28 -11.46
C TRP A 43 42.64 -29.88 -11.85
N PHE A 44 43.22 -28.82 -11.28
CA PHE A 44 42.83 -27.44 -11.61
C PHE A 44 43.29 -26.98 -12.99
N THR A 45 44.27 -27.67 -13.59
CA THR A 45 44.79 -27.32 -14.92
C THR A 45 44.06 -28.02 -16.06
N ARG A 46 43.15 -28.97 -15.82
CA ARG A 46 42.41 -29.67 -16.90
C ARG A 46 41.15 -28.90 -17.30
N CYS A 47 40.83 -28.86 -18.60
CA CYS A 47 39.65 -28.14 -19.08
C CYS A 47 38.33 -28.75 -18.61
N TRP A 48 38.16 -30.08 -18.74
CA TRP A 48 36.91 -30.76 -18.41
C TRP A 48 36.54 -30.72 -16.92
N THR A 49 37.53 -30.60 -16.02
CA THR A 49 37.29 -30.49 -14.57
C THR A 49 36.61 -29.17 -14.20
N LEU A 50 36.52 -28.20 -15.12
CA LEU A 50 35.74 -26.99 -14.94
C LEU A 50 34.25 -27.31 -14.74
N GLN A 51 33.71 -28.25 -15.51
CA GLN A 51 32.32 -28.70 -15.35
C GLN A 51 32.15 -29.47 -14.03
N ASP A 52 33.12 -30.31 -13.68
CA ASP A 52 33.12 -31.08 -12.43
C ASP A 52 33.15 -30.17 -11.20
N LEU A 53 33.80 -29.00 -11.30
CA LEU A 53 33.88 -28.00 -10.25
C LEU A 53 32.58 -27.20 -10.10
N LEU A 54 31.97 -26.79 -11.23
CA LEU A 54 30.89 -25.81 -11.23
C LEU A 54 29.49 -26.40 -11.28
N ALA A 55 29.31 -27.56 -11.92
CA ALA A 55 27.98 -28.13 -12.09
C ALA A 55 27.39 -28.73 -10.79
N PRO A 56 28.12 -29.54 -9.99
CA PRO A 56 27.55 -30.16 -8.80
C PRO A 56 27.19 -29.16 -7.70
N ARG A 57 26.21 -29.54 -6.87
CA ARG A 57 25.86 -28.78 -5.66
C ARG A 57 26.94 -28.87 -4.58
N SER A 58 27.58 -30.03 -4.47
CA SER A 58 28.63 -30.32 -3.49
C SER A 58 29.81 -31.00 -4.17
N VAL A 59 31.02 -30.47 -3.95
CA VAL A 59 32.27 -31.04 -4.43
C VAL A 59 33.21 -31.18 -3.24
N GLU A 60 33.65 -32.41 -2.96
CA GLU A 60 34.53 -32.73 -1.84
C GLU A 60 35.90 -33.20 -2.36
N PHE A 61 36.97 -32.67 -1.77
CA PHE A 61 38.36 -32.94 -2.19
C PHE A 61 39.05 -33.90 -1.24
N PHE A 62 39.71 -34.90 -1.80
CA PHE A 62 40.44 -35.95 -1.08
C PHE A 62 41.88 -36.04 -1.55
N SER A 63 42.82 -36.20 -0.62
CA SER A 63 44.25 -36.40 -0.91
C SER A 63 44.53 -37.78 -1.51
N GLN A 64 45.76 -38.01 -1.94
CA GLN A 64 46.26 -39.32 -2.39
C GLN A 64 46.09 -40.41 -1.33
N GLU A 65 46.12 -40.05 -0.04
CA GLU A 65 45.90 -40.99 1.08
C GLU A 65 44.41 -41.21 1.39
N GLY A 66 43.49 -40.58 0.65
CA GLY A 66 42.06 -40.64 0.90
C GLY A 66 41.60 -39.77 2.08
N ILE A 67 42.43 -38.80 2.52
CA ILE A 67 42.06 -37.86 3.58
C ILE A 67 41.25 -36.71 2.99
N ARG A 68 40.12 -36.38 3.61
CA ARG A 68 39.28 -35.24 3.21
C ARG A 68 40.00 -33.93 3.51
N LEU A 69 40.30 -33.16 2.47
CA LEU A 69 40.96 -31.85 2.55
C LEU A 69 39.95 -30.72 2.83
N GLY A 70 38.74 -30.86 2.31
CA GLY A 70 37.66 -29.87 2.43
C GLY A 70 36.64 -30.03 1.31
N ASP A 71 35.71 -29.10 1.21
CA ASP A 71 34.77 -28.99 0.09
C ASP A 71 34.91 -27.64 -0.62
N ARG A 72 34.19 -27.48 -1.75
CA ARG A 72 34.20 -26.24 -2.53
C ARG A 72 33.84 -25.01 -1.69
N GLY A 73 32.97 -25.16 -0.69
CA GLY A 73 32.59 -24.08 0.23
C GLY A 73 33.72 -23.74 1.19
N SER A 74 34.28 -24.73 1.89
CA SER A 74 35.36 -24.51 2.85
C SER A 74 36.66 -24.03 2.20
N LEU A 75 36.88 -24.35 0.92
CA LEU A 75 38.08 -24.02 0.15
C LEU A 75 37.84 -22.94 -0.92
N THR A 76 36.76 -22.17 -0.81
CA THR A 76 36.34 -21.18 -1.83
C THR A 76 37.47 -20.20 -2.17
N ARG A 77 38.15 -19.65 -1.16
CA ARG A 77 39.23 -18.68 -1.36
C ARG A 77 40.42 -19.28 -2.12
N GLN A 78 40.87 -20.47 -1.72
CA GLN A 78 41.97 -21.17 -2.39
C GLN A 78 41.61 -21.46 -3.85
N ILE A 79 40.38 -21.94 -4.11
CA ILE A 79 39.91 -22.23 -5.45
C ILE A 79 39.81 -20.95 -6.29
N TYR A 80 39.30 -19.84 -5.75
CA TYR A 80 39.28 -18.55 -6.42
C TYR A 80 40.70 -18.10 -6.81
N GLU A 81 41.65 -18.15 -5.88
CA GLU A 81 43.04 -17.74 -6.13
C GLU A 81 43.73 -18.62 -7.18
N ILE A 82 43.39 -19.91 -7.26
CA ILE A 82 43.92 -20.84 -8.29
C ILE A 82 43.25 -20.60 -9.65
N THR A 83 41.94 -20.34 -9.66
CA THR A 83 41.12 -20.46 -10.88
C THR A 83 40.64 -19.15 -11.47
N GLY A 84 40.70 -18.05 -10.71
CA GLY A 84 40.07 -16.78 -11.07
C GLY A 84 38.53 -16.83 -11.12
N ILE A 85 37.92 -17.98 -10.81
CA ILE A 85 36.46 -18.13 -10.83
C ILE A 85 35.89 -17.43 -9.57
N PRO A 86 35.02 -16.41 -9.73
CA PRO A 86 34.50 -15.65 -8.59
C PRO A 86 33.92 -16.53 -7.49
N GLU A 87 34.15 -16.16 -6.23
CA GLU A 87 33.64 -16.89 -5.07
C GLU A 87 32.12 -17.10 -5.14
N SER A 88 31.38 -16.12 -5.66
CA SER A 88 29.94 -16.20 -5.87
C SER A 88 29.53 -17.33 -6.83
N ALA A 89 30.31 -17.61 -7.89
CA ALA A 89 30.05 -18.73 -8.79
C ALA A 89 30.30 -20.08 -8.08
N LEU A 90 31.37 -20.17 -7.28
CA LEU A 90 31.69 -21.35 -6.47
C LEU A 90 30.66 -21.60 -5.36
N GLN A 91 29.97 -20.55 -4.89
CA GLN A 91 28.88 -20.65 -3.93
C GLN A 91 27.52 -20.97 -4.58
N GLY A 92 27.47 -21.14 -5.90
CA GLY A 92 26.27 -21.59 -6.62
C GLY A 92 25.40 -20.47 -7.21
N THR A 93 25.92 -19.24 -7.34
CA THR A 93 25.26 -18.20 -8.16
C THR A 93 25.05 -18.73 -9.58
N PRO A 94 23.86 -18.55 -10.20
CA PRO A 94 23.60 -19.00 -11.56
C PRO A 94 24.66 -18.50 -12.54
N LEU A 95 25.21 -19.41 -13.37
CA LEU A 95 26.30 -19.08 -14.28
C LEU A 95 25.90 -18.03 -15.33
N SER A 96 24.61 -17.88 -15.62
CA SER A 96 24.05 -16.85 -16.50
C SER A 96 24.23 -15.42 -15.97
N HIS A 97 24.53 -15.22 -14.69
CA HIS A 97 24.80 -13.90 -14.11
C HIS A 97 26.21 -13.37 -14.42
N PHE A 98 27.10 -14.23 -14.93
CA PHE A 98 28.45 -13.86 -15.32
C PHE A 98 28.52 -13.57 -16.82
N SER A 99 29.31 -12.57 -17.21
CA SER A 99 29.39 -12.17 -18.61
C SER A 99 29.94 -13.31 -19.47
N VAL A 100 29.63 -13.28 -20.76
CA VAL A 100 30.17 -14.26 -21.71
C VAL A 100 31.71 -14.25 -21.67
N LYS A 101 32.29 -13.06 -21.56
CA LYS A 101 33.74 -12.87 -21.44
C LYS A 101 34.30 -13.53 -20.19
N ASP A 102 33.73 -13.28 -19.00
CA ASP A 102 34.23 -13.86 -17.75
C ASP A 102 34.21 -15.39 -17.80
N ARG A 103 33.12 -15.97 -18.31
CA ARG A 103 32.97 -17.42 -18.43
C ARG A 103 33.97 -18.04 -19.41
N PHE A 104 34.33 -17.33 -20.48
CA PHE A 104 35.43 -17.76 -21.35
C PHE A 104 36.78 -17.71 -20.62
N GLU A 105 37.03 -16.66 -19.82
CA GLU A 105 38.28 -16.51 -19.06
C GLU A 105 38.54 -17.64 -18.06
N TRP A 106 37.49 -18.31 -17.55
CA TRP A 106 37.61 -19.48 -16.65
C TRP A 106 38.32 -20.69 -17.28
N THR A 107 38.51 -20.68 -18.60
CA THR A 107 39.31 -21.69 -19.32
C THR A 107 40.74 -21.25 -19.64
N GLY A 108 41.09 -19.99 -19.37
CA GLY A 108 42.31 -19.35 -19.90
C GLY A 108 43.62 -20.08 -19.57
N TYR A 109 43.78 -20.55 -18.33
CA TYR A 109 44.98 -21.25 -17.85
C TYR A 109 44.83 -22.79 -17.91
N ARG A 110 43.70 -23.31 -18.39
CA ARG A 110 43.42 -24.75 -18.47
C ARG A 110 43.96 -25.35 -19.77
N GLN A 111 44.41 -26.59 -19.67
CA GLN A 111 45.00 -27.41 -20.71
C GLN A 111 44.01 -28.49 -21.15
N ALA A 112 44.07 -28.81 -22.44
CA ALA A 112 43.22 -29.80 -23.08
C ALA A 112 44.11 -30.77 -23.89
N LYS A 113 43.75 -32.05 -23.94
CA LYS A 113 44.49 -33.05 -24.72
C LYS A 113 44.21 -32.90 -26.22
N LEU A 114 42.96 -32.66 -26.57
CA LEU A 114 42.52 -32.24 -27.89
C LEU A 114 42.22 -30.74 -27.82
N GLU A 115 42.62 -29.98 -28.83
CA GLU A 115 42.54 -28.53 -28.76
C GLU A 115 41.09 -28.01 -28.74
N GLU A 116 40.16 -28.74 -29.37
CA GLU A 116 38.73 -28.41 -29.42
C GLU A 116 38.05 -28.55 -28.05
N ASP A 117 38.59 -29.37 -27.15
CA ASP A 117 38.03 -29.55 -25.79
C ASP A 117 38.11 -28.27 -24.95
N LYS A 118 38.94 -27.29 -25.33
CA LYS A 118 38.89 -25.95 -24.74
C LYS A 118 37.53 -25.28 -24.97
N ALA A 119 36.93 -25.46 -26.14
CA ALA A 119 35.57 -24.99 -26.43
C ALA A 119 34.51 -25.96 -25.89
N TYR A 120 34.68 -27.28 -26.09
CA TYR A 120 33.63 -28.24 -25.71
C TYR A 120 33.44 -28.39 -24.19
N SER A 121 34.48 -28.13 -23.40
CA SER A 121 34.36 -28.07 -21.94
C SER A 121 33.49 -26.90 -21.46
N LEU A 122 33.15 -25.92 -22.31
CA LEU A 122 32.32 -24.77 -21.98
C LEU A 122 30.83 -24.95 -22.33
N LEU A 123 30.44 -26.00 -23.06
CA LEU A 123 29.05 -26.16 -23.54
C LEU A 123 28.02 -26.10 -22.41
N GLY A 124 28.29 -26.79 -21.30
CA GLY A 124 27.43 -26.76 -20.12
C GLY A 124 27.49 -25.46 -19.32
N ILE A 125 28.61 -24.74 -19.39
CA ILE A 125 28.79 -23.43 -18.73
C ILE A 125 27.94 -22.35 -19.43
N PHE A 126 27.74 -22.51 -20.74
CA PHE A 126 26.90 -21.63 -21.57
C PHE A 126 25.48 -22.14 -21.83
N ASP A 127 25.14 -23.34 -21.34
CA ASP A 127 23.86 -24.02 -21.62
C ASP A 127 23.52 -24.10 -23.12
N VAL A 128 24.54 -24.42 -23.94
CA VAL A 128 24.39 -24.63 -25.39
C VAL A 128 24.75 -26.05 -25.78
N GLU A 129 24.18 -26.52 -26.88
CA GLU A 129 24.42 -27.85 -27.43
C GLU A 129 25.01 -27.71 -28.84
N ILE A 130 26.24 -28.18 -29.03
CA ILE A 130 26.88 -28.24 -30.35
C ILE A 130 27.41 -29.67 -30.58
N PRO A 131 27.27 -30.24 -31.79
CA PRO A 131 27.89 -31.52 -32.11
C PRO A 131 29.42 -31.48 -32.00
N LEU A 132 30.01 -32.47 -31.32
CA LEU A 132 31.48 -32.61 -31.22
C LEU A 132 32.05 -33.05 -32.57
N ARG A 133 33.02 -32.30 -33.10
CA ARG A 133 33.68 -32.55 -34.38
C ARG A 133 35.20 -32.44 -34.22
N TYR A 134 35.82 -33.47 -33.63
CA TYR A 134 37.28 -33.51 -33.49
C TYR A 134 37.96 -33.51 -34.87
N GLY A 135 38.99 -32.68 -35.01
CA GLY A 135 39.66 -32.38 -36.28
C GLY A 135 39.17 -31.09 -36.95
N GLU A 136 38.14 -30.40 -36.41
CA GLU A 136 37.74 -29.07 -36.90
C GLU A 136 38.69 -27.95 -36.43
N GLY A 137 39.50 -28.25 -35.43
CA GLY A 137 40.46 -27.32 -34.84
C GLY A 137 39.84 -26.33 -33.86
N MET A 138 40.68 -25.80 -32.96
CA MET A 138 40.24 -24.98 -31.82
C MET A 138 39.42 -23.76 -32.27
N ALA A 139 39.90 -23.01 -33.27
CA ALA A 139 39.25 -21.79 -33.72
C ALA A 139 37.84 -22.04 -34.31
N SER A 140 37.65 -23.14 -35.05
CA SER A 140 36.34 -23.52 -35.58
C SER A 140 35.37 -23.92 -34.47
N ALA A 141 35.86 -24.69 -33.48
CA ALA A 141 35.05 -25.10 -32.33
C ALA A 141 34.58 -23.89 -31.49
N PHE A 142 35.46 -22.91 -31.23
CA PHE A 142 35.09 -21.66 -30.55
C PHE A 142 34.09 -20.82 -31.36
N LYS A 143 34.33 -20.66 -32.67
CA LYS A 143 33.39 -19.93 -33.54
C LYS A 143 31.98 -20.51 -33.49
N ARG A 144 31.85 -21.84 -33.57
CA ARG A 144 30.54 -22.50 -33.47
C ARG A 144 29.90 -22.36 -32.09
N LEU A 145 30.70 -22.37 -31.03
CA LEU A 145 30.22 -22.11 -29.68
C LEU A 145 29.66 -20.68 -29.57
N GLU A 146 30.40 -19.67 -30.03
CA GLU A 146 29.98 -18.28 -30.05
C GLU A 146 28.69 -18.08 -30.88
N GLU A 147 28.62 -18.64 -32.09
CA GLU A 147 27.42 -18.58 -32.93
C GLU A 147 26.18 -19.16 -32.24
N GLU A 148 26.34 -20.22 -31.44
CA GLU A 148 25.25 -20.86 -30.73
C GLU A 148 24.83 -20.09 -29.47
N ILE A 149 25.77 -19.42 -28.81
CA ILE A 149 25.51 -18.46 -27.74
C ILE A 149 24.71 -17.27 -28.30
N ASP A 150 25.16 -16.69 -29.42
CA ASP A 150 24.50 -15.54 -30.06
C ASP A 150 23.07 -15.87 -30.50
N LYS A 151 22.86 -17.04 -31.09
CA LYS A 151 21.50 -17.50 -31.47
C LYS A 151 20.60 -17.67 -30.25
N ARG A 152 21.12 -18.19 -29.14
CA ARG A 152 20.37 -18.34 -27.89
C ARG A 152 19.98 -16.97 -27.34
N ASP A 153 20.93 -16.04 -27.24
CA ASP A 153 20.68 -14.72 -26.67
C ASP A 153 19.73 -13.89 -27.56
N LYS A 154 19.87 -13.99 -28.89
CA LYS A 154 18.92 -13.39 -29.83
C LYS A 154 17.51 -13.97 -29.69
N CYS A 155 17.37 -15.28 -29.51
CA CYS A 155 16.08 -15.93 -29.26
C CYS A 155 15.41 -15.39 -27.99
N ILE A 156 16.17 -15.23 -26.90
CA ILE A 156 15.67 -14.67 -25.64
C ILE A 156 15.29 -13.19 -25.80
N GLN A 157 16.09 -12.40 -26.54
CA GLN A 157 15.76 -11.00 -26.86
C GLN A 157 14.47 -10.89 -27.68
N ASP A 158 14.31 -11.72 -28.72
CA ASP A 158 13.10 -11.72 -29.55
C ASP A 158 11.87 -12.21 -28.76
N LEU A 159 12.05 -13.11 -27.79
CA LEU A 159 11.00 -13.59 -26.89
C LEU A 159 10.62 -12.52 -25.85
N HIS A 160 11.53 -11.64 -25.45
CA HIS A 160 11.26 -10.61 -24.47
C HIS A 160 10.21 -9.61 -25.01
N LEU A 161 9.12 -9.42 -24.26
CA LEU A 161 8.10 -8.39 -24.51
C LEU A 161 8.09 -7.37 -23.38
N THR A 162 8.12 -7.90 -22.17
CA THR A 162 8.26 -7.23 -20.88
C THR A 162 9.00 -8.19 -19.94
N ASP A 163 9.54 -7.68 -18.84
CA ASP A 163 10.02 -8.51 -17.74
C ASP A 163 8.93 -8.53 -16.65
N PRO A 164 8.26 -9.67 -16.41
CA PRO A 164 7.24 -9.76 -15.38
C PRO A 164 7.74 -9.40 -13.97
N ARG A 165 9.05 -9.48 -13.70
CA ARG A 165 9.67 -9.04 -12.43
C ARG A 165 9.59 -7.53 -12.27
N ASP A 166 9.88 -6.80 -13.34
CA ASP A 166 9.77 -5.34 -13.37
C ASP A 166 8.30 -4.90 -13.33
N ASP A 167 7.42 -5.62 -14.01
CA ASP A 167 5.97 -5.38 -13.92
C ASP A 167 5.45 -5.57 -12.50
N LYS A 168 5.84 -6.66 -11.83
CA LYS A 168 5.51 -6.89 -10.42
C LYS A 168 6.01 -5.75 -9.54
N LYS A 169 7.28 -5.35 -9.69
CA LYS A 169 7.88 -4.25 -8.92
C LYS A 169 7.14 -2.94 -9.13
N ARG A 170 6.87 -2.57 -10.39
CA ARG A 170 6.10 -1.38 -10.76
C ARG A 170 4.68 -1.42 -10.18
N ILE A 171 4.01 -2.58 -10.21
CA ILE A 171 2.66 -2.75 -9.66
C ILE A 171 2.67 -2.62 -8.13
N GLU A 172 3.67 -3.20 -7.45
CA GLU A 172 3.84 -3.05 -6.01
C GLU A 172 4.11 -1.59 -5.63
N GLU A 173 5.03 -0.92 -6.31
CA GLU A 173 5.37 0.49 -6.09
C GLU A 173 4.15 1.40 -6.31
N ALA A 174 3.41 1.19 -7.41
CA ALA A 174 2.19 1.93 -7.71
C ALA A 174 1.07 1.70 -6.68
N LYS A 175 1.07 0.56 -5.97
CA LYS A 175 0.11 0.22 -4.91
C LYS A 175 0.65 0.52 -3.50
N GLY A 176 1.78 1.21 -3.38
CA GLY A 176 2.33 1.64 -2.09
C GLY A 176 3.19 0.60 -1.36
N GLY A 177 3.69 -0.40 -2.09
CA GLY A 177 4.48 -1.51 -1.57
C GLY A 177 3.63 -2.67 -1.06
N LEU A 178 4.28 -3.80 -0.80
CA LEU A 178 3.64 -4.99 -0.28
C LEU A 178 3.65 -5.00 1.25
N LEU A 179 2.48 -5.07 1.87
CA LEU A 179 2.33 -5.22 3.31
C LEU A 179 2.38 -6.71 3.67
N GLU A 180 3.38 -7.13 4.45
CA GLU A 180 3.54 -8.56 4.79
C GLU A 180 2.29 -9.15 5.48
N ASP A 181 1.68 -8.41 6.42
CA ASP A 181 0.47 -8.84 7.14
C ASP A 181 -0.78 -9.00 6.24
N SER A 182 -0.79 -8.39 5.05
CA SER A 182 -1.97 -8.39 4.17
C SER A 182 -2.22 -9.70 3.43
N TYR A 183 -1.20 -10.58 3.37
CA TYR A 183 -1.29 -11.87 2.70
C TYR A 183 -0.96 -13.06 3.60
N TYR A 184 -0.41 -12.87 4.81
CA TYR A 184 0.00 -13.98 5.67
C TYR A 184 -1.13 -14.99 5.94
N TRP A 185 -2.36 -14.50 6.11
CA TRP A 185 -3.54 -15.34 6.33
C TRP A 185 -3.75 -16.39 5.21
N ILE A 186 -3.36 -16.10 3.95
CA ILE A 186 -3.53 -17.04 2.84
C ILE A 186 -2.63 -18.27 3.02
N LEU A 187 -1.49 -18.09 3.67
CA LEU A 187 -0.54 -19.16 3.89
C LEU A 187 -1.08 -20.16 4.91
N GLU A 188 -1.94 -19.72 5.82
CA GLU A 188 -2.61 -20.57 6.82
C GLU A 188 -3.94 -21.14 6.31
N ASN A 189 -4.47 -20.63 5.20
CA ASN A 189 -5.73 -21.08 4.64
C ASN A 189 -5.67 -22.57 4.21
N SER A 190 -6.72 -23.33 4.56
CA SER A 190 -6.80 -24.77 4.30
C SER A 190 -6.73 -25.14 2.83
N ASP A 191 -7.35 -24.35 1.94
CA ASP A 191 -7.35 -24.60 0.51
C ASP A 191 -6.00 -24.29 -0.11
N PHE A 192 -5.34 -23.22 0.33
CA PHE A 192 -3.98 -22.92 -0.09
C PHE A 192 -3.00 -24.01 0.38
N GLN A 193 -3.08 -24.42 1.65
CA GLN A 193 -2.28 -25.51 2.21
C GLN A 193 -2.52 -26.84 1.46
N ARG A 194 -3.78 -27.16 1.15
CA ARG A 194 -4.12 -28.34 0.36
C ARG A 194 -3.55 -28.23 -1.05
N TRP A 195 -3.73 -27.11 -1.74
CA TRP A 195 -3.12 -26.89 -3.06
C TRP A 195 -1.60 -27.01 -3.01
N ARG A 196 -0.94 -26.48 -1.98
CA ARG A 196 0.53 -26.52 -1.84
C ARG A 196 1.02 -27.94 -1.60
N ASN A 197 0.40 -28.67 -0.69
CA ASN A 197 0.92 -29.94 -0.17
C ASN A 197 0.38 -31.19 -0.90
N ASP A 198 -0.81 -31.13 -1.50
CA ASP A 198 -1.41 -32.25 -2.23
C ASP A 198 -0.80 -32.40 -3.64
N PRO A 199 -0.19 -33.55 -3.99
CA PRO A 199 0.31 -33.81 -5.34
C PRO A 199 -0.80 -33.94 -6.40
N GLN A 200 -2.06 -34.12 -6.04
CA GLN A 200 -3.16 -34.17 -7.00
C GLN A 200 -3.75 -32.78 -7.28
N SER A 201 -3.54 -31.81 -6.38
CA SER A 201 -3.99 -30.44 -6.59
C SER A 201 -3.01 -29.64 -7.45
N ARG A 202 -3.49 -29.22 -8.62
CA ARG A 202 -2.66 -28.61 -9.67
C ARG A 202 -3.05 -27.19 -10.04
N LEU A 203 -4.29 -26.79 -9.79
CA LEU A 203 -4.79 -25.46 -10.13
C LEU A 203 -5.54 -24.86 -8.93
N LEU A 204 -5.08 -23.71 -8.46
CA LEU A 204 -5.77 -22.87 -7.48
C LEU A 204 -6.29 -21.62 -8.18
N TRP A 205 -7.57 -21.31 -7.97
CA TRP A 205 -8.18 -20.09 -8.47
C TRP A 205 -8.57 -19.18 -7.30
N ILE A 206 -8.05 -17.96 -7.31
CA ILE A 206 -8.31 -16.94 -6.28
C ILE A 206 -9.27 -15.89 -6.85
N LYS A 207 -10.43 -15.72 -6.21
CA LYS A 207 -11.46 -14.74 -6.60
C LYS A 207 -11.71 -13.72 -5.47
N GLY A 208 -12.17 -12.51 -5.80
CA GLY A 208 -12.47 -11.42 -4.83
C GLY A 208 -11.67 -10.12 -5.02
N LYS A 209 -11.68 -9.18 -4.06
CA LYS A 209 -10.97 -7.88 -4.18
C LYS A 209 -9.54 -7.97 -3.61
N GLY A 210 -8.58 -7.16 -4.09
CA GLY A 210 -7.21 -7.12 -3.53
C GLY A 210 -6.24 -8.24 -3.98
N LYS A 211 -6.65 -9.10 -4.92
CA LYS A 211 -5.91 -10.29 -5.40
C LYS A 211 -4.47 -10.02 -5.86
N THR A 212 -4.22 -8.89 -6.51
CA THR A 212 -2.89 -8.57 -7.06
C THR A 212 -1.82 -8.51 -5.97
N MET A 213 -2.11 -7.83 -4.84
CA MET A 213 -1.16 -7.74 -3.72
C MET A 213 -1.04 -9.07 -2.98
N LEU A 214 -2.13 -9.82 -2.86
CA LEU A 214 -2.13 -11.18 -2.33
C LEU A 214 -1.20 -12.11 -3.13
N LEU A 215 -1.31 -12.10 -4.46
CA LEU A 215 -0.44 -12.90 -5.34
C LEU A 215 1.02 -12.45 -5.25
N CYS A 216 1.30 -11.14 -5.18
CA CYS A 216 2.64 -10.64 -4.92
C CYS A 216 3.22 -11.18 -3.60
N GLY A 217 2.38 -11.23 -2.56
CA GLY A 217 2.66 -11.88 -1.27
C GLY A 217 3.06 -13.34 -1.39
N ILE A 218 2.21 -14.14 -2.02
CA ILE A 218 2.47 -15.56 -2.25
C ILE A 218 3.77 -15.76 -3.04
N ILE A 219 3.99 -14.97 -4.09
CA ILE A 219 5.22 -15.04 -4.90
C ILE A 219 6.44 -14.75 -4.03
N ASN A 220 6.40 -13.71 -3.19
CA ASN A 220 7.51 -13.37 -2.30
C ASN A 220 7.77 -14.46 -1.27
N GLU A 221 6.73 -15.04 -0.67
CA GLU A 221 6.88 -16.10 0.31
C GLU A 221 7.44 -17.38 -0.32
N LEU A 222 6.91 -17.80 -1.48
CA LEU A 222 7.46 -18.94 -2.18
C LEU A 222 8.92 -18.66 -2.58
N SER A 223 9.26 -17.44 -3.01
CA SER A 223 10.64 -17.05 -3.32
C SER A 223 11.58 -17.16 -2.11
N LYS A 224 11.10 -16.84 -0.89
CA LYS A 224 11.86 -16.97 0.36
C LYS A 224 12.07 -18.45 0.74
N SER A 225 11.02 -19.27 0.58
CA SER A 225 11.03 -20.69 0.97
C SER A 225 11.75 -21.60 -0.02
N THR A 226 11.93 -21.16 -1.27
CA THR A 226 12.66 -21.91 -2.28
C THR A 226 14.15 -21.92 -1.99
N ALA A 227 14.69 -23.06 -1.63
CA ALA A 227 16.13 -23.30 -1.48
C ALA A 227 16.88 -23.33 -2.84
N ASN A 228 16.63 -22.36 -3.73
CA ASN A 228 17.15 -22.25 -5.11
C ASN A 228 16.76 -23.41 -6.06
N THR A 229 15.76 -24.23 -5.72
CA THR A 229 15.41 -25.44 -6.51
C THR A 229 14.06 -25.42 -7.21
N GLU A 230 13.25 -24.36 -7.08
CA GLU A 230 11.94 -24.28 -7.76
C GLU A 230 11.90 -23.01 -8.62
N ILE A 231 11.16 -23.07 -9.73
CA ILE A 231 11.01 -21.96 -10.68
C ILE A 231 9.69 -21.24 -10.40
N LEU A 232 9.75 -19.91 -10.34
CA LEU A 232 8.57 -19.06 -10.20
C LEU A 232 8.34 -18.30 -11.51
N SER A 233 7.36 -18.73 -12.30
CA SER A 233 6.97 -18.05 -13.53
C SER A 233 5.63 -17.34 -13.33
N TYR A 234 5.59 -16.03 -13.51
CA TYR A 234 4.39 -15.25 -13.23
C TYR A 234 4.15 -14.18 -14.28
N PHE A 235 2.89 -13.78 -14.44
CA PHE A 235 2.47 -12.73 -15.34
C PHE A 235 1.29 -11.94 -14.75
N PHE A 236 1.30 -10.62 -14.94
CA PHE A 236 0.26 -9.71 -14.46
C PHE A 236 -0.45 -9.07 -15.65
N CYS A 237 -1.69 -9.48 -15.91
CA CYS A 237 -2.50 -8.83 -16.93
C CYS A 237 -2.85 -7.40 -16.49
N GLN A 238 -2.83 -6.45 -17.43
CA GLN A 238 -3.32 -5.09 -17.21
C GLN A 238 -4.16 -4.61 -18.39
N ALA A 239 -5.47 -4.40 -18.22
CA ALA A 239 -6.39 -4.14 -19.33
C ALA A 239 -6.02 -2.87 -20.12
N THR A 240 -5.49 -1.86 -19.42
CA THR A 240 -5.08 -0.57 -19.96
C THR A 240 -3.73 -0.58 -20.69
N ASP A 241 -2.96 -1.66 -20.61
CA ASP A 241 -1.65 -1.78 -21.27
C ASP A 241 -1.70 -2.85 -22.37
N SER A 242 -1.68 -2.39 -23.62
CA SER A 242 -1.77 -3.24 -24.82
C SER A 242 -0.62 -4.25 -24.96
N ARG A 243 0.48 -4.07 -24.23
CA ARG A 243 1.61 -5.01 -24.22
C ARG A 243 1.32 -6.25 -23.38
N ILE A 244 0.44 -6.15 -22.37
CA ILE A 244 0.23 -7.20 -21.36
C ILE A 244 -1.25 -7.54 -21.14
N ASN A 245 -2.10 -7.27 -22.13
CA ASN A 245 -3.54 -7.56 -22.07
C ASN A 245 -4.01 -8.65 -23.06
N SER A 246 -3.11 -9.51 -23.53
CA SER A 246 -3.44 -10.59 -24.48
C SER A 246 -2.94 -11.96 -24.04
N ALA A 247 -3.63 -13.02 -24.47
CA ALA A 247 -3.26 -14.41 -24.19
C ALA A 247 -1.85 -14.75 -24.71
N THR A 248 -1.48 -14.23 -25.89
CA THR A 248 -0.13 -14.39 -26.45
C THR A 248 0.92 -13.71 -25.57
N ALA A 249 0.64 -12.51 -25.04
CA ALA A 249 1.55 -11.82 -24.12
C ALA A 249 1.76 -12.61 -22.83
N VAL A 250 0.69 -13.20 -22.27
CA VAL A 250 0.76 -14.07 -21.07
C VAL A 250 1.73 -15.23 -21.31
N LEU A 251 1.54 -16.02 -22.38
CA LEU A 251 2.44 -17.14 -22.66
C LEU A 251 3.88 -16.68 -22.94
N ARG A 252 4.04 -15.56 -23.66
CA ARG A 252 5.36 -15.01 -23.98
C ARG A 252 6.12 -14.58 -22.72
N GLY A 253 5.47 -13.89 -21.78
CA GLY A 253 6.05 -13.49 -20.51
C GLY A 253 6.36 -14.68 -19.59
N LEU A 254 5.46 -15.68 -19.52
CA LEU A 254 5.71 -16.89 -18.76
C LEU A 254 6.88 -17.71 -19.33
N LEU A 255 6.98 -17.85 -20.66
CA LEU A 255 8.11 -18.51 -21.32
C LEU A 255 9.43 -17.79 -21.05
N TYR A 256 9.42 -16.45 -21.14
CA TYR A 256 10.59 -15.64 -20.83
C TYR A 256 11.10 -15.94 -19.41
N MET A 257 10.21 -15.91 -18.41
CA MET A 257 10.55 -16.23 -17.02
C MET A 257 11.11 -17.65 -16.85
N LEU A 258 10.53 -18.65 -17.53
CA LEU A 258 10.99 -20.05 -17.48
C LEU A 258 12.40 -20.19 -18.05
N VAL A 259 12.67 -19.64 -19.24
CA VAL A 259 13.98 -19.79 -19.89
C VAL A 259 15.05 -18.90 -19.27
N SER A 260 14.67 -17.78 -18.65
CA SER A 260 15.61 -16.95 -17.87
C SER A 260 16.09 -17.65 -16.61
N GLN A 261 15.22 -18.44 -15.95
CA GLN A 261 15.57 -19.19 -14.74
C GLN A 261 16.18 -20.58 -15.04
N GLN A 262 15.78 -21.21 -16.15
CA GLN A 262 16.33 -22.47 -16.62
C GLN A 262 16.70 -22.39 -18.13
N PRO A 263 17.90 -21.86 -18.46
CA PRO A 263 18.32 -21.64 -19.85
C PRO A 263 18.35 -22.89 -20.75
N SER A 264 18.46 -24.09 -20.18
CA SER A 264 18.40 -25.35 -20.96
C SER A 264 17.08 -25.52 -21.72
N LEU A 265 15.99 -24.91 -21.23
CA LEU A 265 14.67 -24.95 -21.86
C LEU A 265 14.59 -24.09 -23.14
N THR A 266 15.54 -23.17 -23.37
CA THR A 266 15.59 -22.33 -24.58
C THR A 266 15.68 -23.19 -25.85
N SER A 267 16.21 -24.41 -25.76
CA SER A 267 16.27 -25.38 -26.87
C SER A 267 14.89 -25.66 -27.51
N HIS A 268 13.81 -25.68 -26.72
CA HIS A 268 12.43 -25.86 -27.22
C HIS A 268 11.95 -24.71 -28.09
N ILE A 269 12.37 -23.50 -27.76
CA ILE A 269 12.02 -22.28 -28.50
C ILE A 269 12.89 -22.17 -29.76
N ARG A 270 14.19 -22.40 -29.60
CA ARG A 270 15.19 -22.28 -30.68
C ARG A 270 14.88 -23.16 -31.88
N LYS A 271 14.35 -24.36 -31.68
CA LYS A 271 13.97 -25.27 -32.78
C LYS A 271 13.06 -24.58 -33.81
N LYS A 272 12.12 -23.75 -33.36
CA LYS A 272 11.22 -22.99 -34.24
C LYS A 272 11.77 -21.60 -34.59
N HIS A 273 12.43 -20.94 -33.64
CA HIS A 273 12.98 -19.59 -33.82
C HIS A 273 14.11 -19.53 -34.84
N ASN A 274 14.95 -20.57 -34.94
CA ASN A 274 16.04 -20.63 -35.93
C ASN A 274 15.54 -20.49 -37.39
N TYR A 275 14.28 -20.84 -37.66
CA TYR A 275 13.67 -20.71 -39.00
C TYR A 275 12.79 -19.46 -39.12
N ALA A 276 11.92 -19.21 -38.14
CA ALA A 276 10.92 -18.13 -38.22
C ALA A 276 11.43 -16.77 -37.68
N GLY A 277 12.54 -16.76 -36.94
CA GLY A 277 13.05 -15.58 -36.26
C GLY A 277 12.00 -14.92 -35.35
N LYS A 278 12.01 -13.58 -35.32
CA LYS A 278 11.08 -12.77 -34.52
C LYS A 278 9.61 -12.93 -34.93
N ALA A 279 9.30 -13.40 -36.15
CA ALA A 279 7.92 -13.60 -36.61
C ALA A 279 7.19 -14.65 -35.77
N LEU A 280 7.92 -15.64 -35.23
CA LEU A 280 7.41 -16.69 -34.33
C LEU A 280 6.56 -16.15 -33.17
N PHE A 281 6.89 -14.94 -32.70
CA PHE A 281 6.27 -14.34 -31.51
C PHE A 281 5.22 -13.27 -31.82
N ASN A 282 5.13 -12.83 -33.08
CA ASN A 282 4.34 -11.64 -33.44
C ASN A 282 3.37 -11.85 -34.61
N ASP A 283 3.45 -12.97 -35.32
CA ASP A 283 2.53 -13.25 -36.43
C ASP A 283 1.15 -13.73 -35.94
N ALA A 284 0.22 -13.91 -36.88
CA ALA A 284 -1.13 -14.38 -36.58
C ALA A 284 -1.18 -15.79 -35.96
N ASN A 285 -0.10 -16.57 -36.11
CA ASN A 285 0.04 -17.93 -35.61
C ASN A 285 0.82 -18.02 -34.29
N ALA A 286 1.27 -16.88 -33.74
CA ALA A 286 2.09 -16.83 -32.54
C ALA A 286 1.48 -17.61 -31.37
N TRP A 287 0.16 -17.52 -31.18
CA TRP A 287 -0.54 -18.31 -30.15
C TRP A 287 -0.34 -19.82 -30.32
N VAL A 288 -0.48 -20.33 -31.54
CA VAL A 288 -0.35 -21.76 -31.84
C VAL A 288 1.09 -22.21 -31.57
N ALA A 289 2.06 -21.44 -32.06
CA ALA A 289 3.46 -21.75 -31.85
C ALA A 289 3.86 -21.72 -30.36
N LEU A 290 3.47 -20.67 -29.64
CA LEU A 290 3.81 -20.49 -28.22
C LEU A 290 3.13 -21.51 -27.33
N SER A 291 1.86 -21.85 -27.56
CA SER A 291 1.13 -22.85 -26.77
C SER A 291 1.72 -24.26 -26.94
N GLU A 292 2.18 -24.61 -28.14
CA GLU A 292 2.90 -25.87 -28.39
C GLU A 292 4.26 -25.89 -27.71
N ILE A 293 5.05 -24.81 -27.84
CA ILE A 293 6.35 -24.67 -27.17
C ILE A 293 6.20 -24.79 -25.64
N PHE A 294 5.22 -24.09 -25.07
CA PHE A 294 4.93 -24.15 -23.64
C PHE A 294 4.55 -25.57 -23.21
N THR A 295 3.71 -26.25 -23.99
CA THR A 295 3.33 -27.65 -23.72
C THR A 295 4.55 -28.58 -23.72
N ASN A 296 5.45 -28.43 -24.70
CA ASN A 296 6.68 -29.22 -24.78
C ASN A 296 7.60 -28.98 -23.57
N ILE A 297 7.68 -27.72 -23.10
CA ILE A 297 8.45 -27.38 -21.88
C ILE A 297 7.82 -28.03 -20.64
N LEU A 298 6.49 -27.98 -20.48
CA LEU A 298 5.81 -28.60 -19.34
C LEU A 298 6.04 -30.13 -19.25
N GLN A 299 6.23 -30.77 -20.40
CA GLN A 299 6.50 -32.20 -20.54
C GLN A 299 7.99 -32.55 -20.50
N ASP A 300 8.87 -31.56 -20.42
CA ASP A 300 10.31 -31.79 -20.38
C ASP A 300 10.69 -32.53 -19.08
N PRO A 301 11.36 -33.70 -19.17
CA PRO A 301 11.74 -34.50 -17.99
C PRO A 301 12.79 -33.82 -17.11
N ASP A 302 13.48 -32.81 -17.62
CA ASP A 302 14.45 -31.96 -16.90
C ASP A 302 13.78 -30.68 -16.36
N LEU A 303 12.47 -30.46 -16.55
CA LEU A 303 11.78 -29.30 -15.98
C LEU A 303 11.84 -29.37 -14.45
N THR A 304 12.41 -28.33 -13.86
CA THR A 304 12.46 -28.13 -12.41
C THR A 304 11.05 -27.93 -11.85
N CYS A 305 10.80 -28.27 -10.59
CA CYS A 305 9.49 -27.98 -9.99
C CYS A 305 9.14 -26.51 -10.16
N THR A 306 7.95 -26.22 -10.71
CA THR A 306 7.60 -24.89 -11.22
C THR A 306 6.23 -24.46 -10.72
N TYR A 307 6.13 -23.23 -10.21
CA TYR A 307 4.85 -22.57 -9.95
C TYR A 307 4.59 -21.54 -11.05
N VAL A 308 3.40 -21.61 -11.63
CA VAL A 308 2.93 -20.71 -12.67
C VAL A 308 1.82 -19.82 -12.12
N PHE A 309 1.99 -18.50 -12.19
CA PHE A 309 1.00 -17.53 -11.73
C PHE A 309 0.47 -16.69 -12.88
N ILE A 310 -0.84 -16.53 -12.96
CA ILE A 310 -1.46 -15.57 -13.87
C ILE A 310 -2.42 -14.70 -13.06
N ASN A 311 -2.03 -13.44 -12.85
CA ASN A 311 -2.85 -12.49 -12.12
C ASN A 311 -3.82 -11.75 -13.06
N ALA A 312 -5.04 -11.53 -12.57
CA ALA A 312 -6.09 -10.74 -13.22
C ALA A 312 -6.46 -11.25 -14.62
N LEU A 313 -6.85 -12.52 -14.74
CA LEU A 313 -7.30 -13.11 -16.01
C LEU A 313 -8.41 -12.29 -16.68
N ASP A 314 -9.28 -11.62 -15.89
CA ASP A 314 -10.32 -10.71 -16.38
C ASP A 314 -9.79 -9.48 -17.10
N GLU A 315 -8.51 -9.12 -16.91
CA GLU A 315 -7.85 -8.01 -17.61
C GLU A 315 -7.21 -8.44 -18.96
N CYS A 316 -7.34 -9.71 -19.35
CA CYS A 316 -6.92 -10.20 -20.66
C CYS A 316 -8.01 -9.91 -21.72
N VAL A 317 -7.82 -8.83 -22.47
CA VAL A 317 -8.76 -8.33 -23.49
C VAL A 317 -8.78 -9.21 -24.74
N VAL A 318 -7.61 -9.70 -25.19
CA VAL A 318 -7.48 -10.44 -26.45
C VAL A 318 -7.15 -11.91 -26.21
N GLY A 319 -8.07 -12.80 -26.56
CA GLY A 319 -7.83 -14.26 -26.57
C GLY A 319 -8.02 -14.96 -25.22
N LEU A 320 -8.69 -14.33 -24.24
CA LEU A 320 -8.97 -14.92 -22.93
C LEU A 320 -9.58 -16.33 -23.01
N SER A 321 -10.54 -16.56 -23.91
CA SER A 321 -11.15 -17.88 -24.11
C SER A 321 -10.12 -18.98 -24.40
N LYS A 322 -9.19 -18.71 -25.33
CA LYS A 322 -8.09 -19.63 -25.68
C LYS A 322 -7.15 -19.86 -24.49
N LEU A 323 -6.87 -18.82 -23.70
CA LEU A 323 -6.03 -18.91 -22.52
C LEU A 323 -6.66 -19.78 -21.42
N LEU A 324 -7.95 -19.59 -21.13
CA LEU A 324 -8.67 -20.40 -20.15
C LEU A 324 -8.72 -21.88 -20.55
N ASP A 325 -9.02 -22.16 -21.83
CA ASP A 325 -9.04 -23.51 -22.37
C ASP A 325 -7.65 -24.16 -22.28
N PHE A 326 -6.59 -23.39 -22.53
CA PHE A 326 -5.20 -23.82 -22.37
C PHE A 326 -4.88 -24.15 -20.90
N ILE A 327 -5.16 -23.26 -19.96
CA ILE A 327 -4.89 -23.48 -18.52
C ILE A 327 -5.63 -24.74 -18.03
N ALA A 328 -6.91 -24.87 -18.37
CA ALA A 328 -7.72 -26.03 -18.00
C ALA A 328 -7.13 -27.35 -18.54
N GLN A 329 -6.68 -27.36 -19.79
CA GLN A 329 -6.10 -28.56 -20.41
C GLN A 329 -4.68 -28.88 -19.93
N LYS A 330 -3.86 -27.86 -19.65
CA LYS A 330 -2.42 -28.03 -19.41
C LYS A 330 -2.04 -28.11 -17.93
N SER A 331 -2.91 -27.67 -17.02
CA SER A 331 -2.65 -27.69 -15.58
C SER A 331 -2.35 -29.08 -15.01
N CYS A 332 -2.93 -30.14 -15.56
CA CYS A 332 -2.74 -31.52 -15.10
C CYS A 332 -1.70 -32.33 -15.89
N ILE A 333 -1.05 -31.76 -16.91
CA ILE A 333 -0.13 -32.52 -17.78
C ILE A 333 1.17 -32.89 -17.07
N SER A 334 1.62 -32.09 -16.11
CA SER A 334 2.90 -32.28 -15.44
C SER A 334 2.72 -32.29 -13.93
N SER A 335 3.16 -33.36 -13.28
CA SER A 335 3.18 -33.48 -11.82
C SER A 335 4.23 -32.58 -11.15
N ARG A 336 5.07 -31.89 -11.94
CA ARG A 336 6.07 -30.93 -11.45
C ARG A 336 5.61 -29.49 -11.47
N VAL A 337 4.43 -29.23 -12.05
CA VAL A 337 3.91 -27.87 -12.22
C VAL A 337 2.66 -27.67 -11.38
N LYS A 338 2.57 -26.50 -10.74
CA LYS A 338 1.37 -26.04 -10.04
C LYS A 338 0.99 -24.64 -10.53
N TRP A 339 -0.30 -24.41 -10.68
CA TRP A 339 -0.86 -23.18 -11.24
C TRP A 339 -1.64 -22.42 -10.17
N ILE A 340 -1.43 -21.11 -10.11
CA ILE A 340 -2.30 -20.16 -9.41
C ILE A 340 -2.81 -19.15 -10.42
N VAL A 341 -4.12 -18.96 -10.47
CA VAL A 341 -4.73 -17.93 -11.29
C VAL A 341 -5.62 -17.04 -10.44
N SER A 342 -5.70 -15.75 -10.77
CA SER A 342 -6.59 -14.82 -10.09
C SER A 342 -7.50 -14.10 -11.07
N SER A 343 -8.75 -13.83 -10.67
CA SER A 343 -9.67 -13.01 -11.46
C SER A 343 -10.79 -12.39 -10.62
N CYS A 344 -11.49 -11.38 -11.14
CA CYS A 344 -12.80 -10.98 -10.57
C CYS A 344 -13.80 -12.15 -10.63
N ASN A 345 -14.85 -12.06 -9.82
CA ASN A 345 -15.88 -13.09 -9.78
C ASN A 345 -16.66 -13.05 -11.11
N ASP A 346 -16.23 -13.87 -12.06
CA ASP A 346 -16.73 -13.93 -13.44
C ASP A 346 -17.17 -15.36 -13.76
N ALA A 347 -18.48 -15.51 -13.98
CA ALA A 347 -19.11 -16.80 -14.28
C ALA A 347 -18.60 -17.45 -15.57
N ASN A 348 -18.06 -16.70 -16.53
CA ASN A 348 -17.46 -17.23 -17.75
C ASN A 348 -16.09 -17.89 -17.48
N ILE A 349 -15.26 -17.24 -16.66
CA ILE A 349 -13.98 -17.79 -16.20
C ILE A 349 -14.23 -19.06 -15.39
N GLU A 350 -15.22 -19.00 -14.49
CA GLU A 350 -15.68 -20.11 -13.69
C GLU A 350 -16.05 -21.34 -14.53
N ARG A 351 -16.94 -21.13 -15.51
CA ARG A 351 -17.46 -22.18 -16.41
C ARG A 351 -16.37 -22.79 -17.28
N ARG A 352 -15.47 -21.99 -17.85
CA ARG A 352 -14.43 -22.46 -18.79
C ARG A 352 -13.28 -23.18 -18.12
N LEU A 353 -12.93 -22.80 -16.89
CA LEU A 353 -11.98 -23.55 -16.07
C LEU A 353 -12.62 -24.84 -15.48
N ARG A 354 -13.69 -25.38 -16.10
CA ARG A 354 -14.40 -26.65 -15.88
C ARG A 354 -14.40 -27.13 -14.42
N LEU A 355 -15.26 -26.55 -13.59
CA LEU A 355 -15.56 -27.01 -12.22
C LEU A 355 -16.39 -28.31 -12.20
N ASP A 356 -15.95 -29.35 -12.91
CA ASP A 356 -16.57 -30.66 -12.75
C ASP A 356 -15.88 -31.42 -11.60
N ASN A 357 -16.70 -32.06 -10.76
CA ASN A 357 -16.40 -32.64 -9.44
C ASN A 357 -15.32 -33.75 -9.36
N SER A 358 -14.47 -33.93 -10.38
CA SER A 358 -13.57 -35.08 -10.48
C SER A 358 -12.07 -34.76 -10.63
N GLY A 359 -11.62 -33.51 -10.43
CA GLY A 359 -10.18 -33.22 -10.51
C GLY A 359 -9.77 -31.90 -9.85
N ALA A 360 -9.31 -31.98 -8.61
CA ALA A 360 -8.66 -30.98 -7.76
C ALA A 360 -8.47 -29.55 -8.34
N LYS A 361 -9.51 -28.73 -8.17
CA LYS A 361 -9.46 -27.27 -8.29
C LYS A 361 -10.04 -26.66 -7.02
N LEU A 362 -9.26 -25.81 -6.35
CA LEU A 362 -9.68 -25.12 -5.14
C LEU A 362 -10.01 -23.67 -5.50
N SER A 363 -11.16 -23.19 -5.02
CA SER A 363 -11.64 -21.83 -5.23
C SER A 363 -11.62 -21.13 -3.89
N LEU A 364 -10.79 -20.12 -3.76
CA LEU A 364 -10.70 -19.33 -2.54
C LEU A 364 -11.46 -18.02 -2.75
N GLU A 365 -12.55 -17.87 -2.01
CA GLU A 365 -13.32 -16.64 -1.93
C GLU A 365 -12.72 -15.75 -0.84
N LEU A 366 -12.30 -14.54 -1.23
CA LEU A 366 -12.05 -13.48 -0.29
C LEU A 366 -13.41 -13.00 0.22
N GLU A 367 -13.97 -13.71 1.20
CA GLU A 367 -15.11 -13.20 1.95
C GLU A 367 -14.68 -11.90 2.63
N ASP A 368 -15.54 -10.88 2.58
CA ASP A 368 -15.40 -9.71 3.44
C ASP A 368 -15.32 -10.24 4.87
N GLU A 369 -14.15 -10.16 5.51
CA GLU A 369 -13.92 -10.59 6.89
C GLU A 369 -14.79 -9.73 7.83
N ASN A 370 -16.05 -10.12 7.94
CA ASN A 370 -17.06 -9.55 8.84
C ASN A 370 -17.76 -10.67 9.64
N THR A 371 -17.24 -11.90 9.61
CA THR A 371 -17.88 -13.09 10.20
C THR A 371 -17.06 -13.79 11.28
N GLY A 372 -15.79 -13.43 11.48
CA GLY A 372 -14.96 -13.99 12.57
C GLY A 372 -14.99 -13.21 13.89
N ILE A 373 -15.55 -11.99 13.91
CA ILE A 373 -15.51 -11.09 15.08
C ILE A 373 -16.89 -10.98 15.77
N ASN A 374 -17.98 -11.33 15.09
CA ASN A 374 -19.33 -11.21 15.65
C ASN A 374 -19.66 -12.25 16.74
N SER A 375 -18.95 -13.39 16.81
CA SER A 375 -19.20 -14.39 17.87
C SER A 375 -18.68 -14.01 19.26
N LEU A 376 -18.00 -12.86 19.41
CA LEU A 376 -17.65 -12.26 20.70
C LEU A 376 -18.41 -10.95 20.97
N VAL A 377 -19.15 -10.43 19.98
CA VAL A 377 -19.96 -9.21 20.10
C VAL A 377 -21.44 -9.53 20.42
N ASP A 378 -21.92 -10.72 20.05
CA ASP A 378 -23.29 -11.18 20.35
C ASP A 378 -23.54 -11.50 21.84
N SER A 379 -22.51 -11.53 22.69
CA SER A 379 -22.65 -11.64 24.15
C SER A 379 -22.83 -10.27 24.84
N SER A 380 -22.60 -9.16 24.13
CA SER A 380 -22.74 -7.80 24.66
C SER A 380 -23.91 -7.00 24.06
N TYR A 381 -24.60 -7.56 23.06
CA TYR A 381 -25.72 -6.88 22.37
C TYR A 381 -27.09 -7.09 23.03
N ASP A 382 -27.27 -8.11 23.87
CA ASP A 382 -28.55 -8.40 24.53
C ASP A 382 -28.83 -7.54 25.78
N MET A 383 -27.89 -6.70 26.23
CA MET A 383 -28.13 -5.73 27.32
C MET A 383 -28.47 -4.31 26.86
N ILE A 384 -28.24 -3.96 25.58
CA ILE A 384 -28.44 -2.58 25.08
C ILE A 384 -29.82 -2.41 24.41
N SER A 385 -30.41 -3.49 23.90
CA SER A 385 -31.76 -3.49 23.29
C SER A 385 -32.92 -3.18 24.27
N SER A 386 -32.71 -3.29 25.59
CA SER A 386 -33.79 -3.05 26.57
C SER A 386 -33.92 -1.60 27.06
N VAL A 387 -33.02 -0.69 26.67
CA VAL A 387 -33.00 0.71 27.16
C VAL A 387 -33.52 1.72 26.14
N GLU A 388 -33.63 1.37 24.85
CA GLU A 388 -34.03 2.30 23.78
C GLU A 388 -35.55 2.39 23.52
N SER A 389 -36.41 1.73 24.32
CA SER A 389 -37.87 1.81 24.15
C SER A 389 -38.55 2.91 24.97
N THR A 390 -37.81 3.72 25.75
CA THR A 390 -38.42 4.80 26.54
C THR A 390 -37.60 6.07 26.44
N LEU A 391 -37.99 6.96 25.51
CA LEU A 391 -38.05 8.44 25.63
C LEU A 391 -37.77 9.09 24.26
N GLY A 392 -38.85 9.56 23.62
CA GLY A 392 -38.77 10.46 22.48
C GLY A 392 -38.70 11.93 22.90
N GLN A 393 -38.13 12.72 21.99
CA GLN A 393 -38.29 14.17 21.75
C GLN A 393 -37.95 15.15 22.89
N HIS A 394 -36.75 15.74 22.84
CA HIS A 394 -36.50 17.18 22.52
C HIS A 394 -35.06 17.57 22.92
N HIS A 395 -34.37 18.24 22.00
CA HIS A 395 -33.08 18.89 22.23
C HIS A 395 -33.23 20.10 23.14
N ALA A 396 -32.44 20.15 24.23
CA ALA A 396 -31.87 21.38 24.77
C ALA A 396 -30.68 21.08 25.71
N ASN A 397 -29.55 21.71 25.39
CA ASN A 397 -28.42 22.03 26.26
C ASN A 397 -27.43 20.94 26.70
N THR A 398 -26.26 21.02 26.04
CA THR A 398 -24.91 20.69 26.49
C THR A 398 -24.67 20.99 27.98
N LEU A 399 -23.98 20.06 28.66
CA LEU A 399 -23.55 20.08 30.07
C LEU A 399 -24.63 19.76 31.13
N ASN A 400 -24.92 18.46 31.32
CA ASN A 400 -24.97 17.81 32.63
C ASN A 400 -25.26 16.30 32.45
N THR A 401 -24.82 15.49 33.42
CA THR A 401 -25.04 14.04 33.61
C THR A 401 -24.09 13.03 32.92
N VAL A 402 -22.87 12.90 33.46
CA VAL A 402 -22.44 11.57 33.94
C VAL A 402 -22.81 11.50 35.41
N HIS A 403 -24.05 11.10 35.71
CA HIS A 403 -24.43 10.67 37.05
C HIS A 403 -24.30 9.15 37.08
N TRP A 404 -23.25 8.65 37.74
CA TRP A 404 -23.11 7.22 38.01
C TRP A 404 -24.14 6.81 39.07
N PRO A 405 -24.95 5.75 38.87
CA PRO A 405 -25.80 5.24 39.94
C PRO A 405 -24.94 4.64 41.05
N GLN A 406 -24.93 5.30 42.21
CA GLN A 406 -24.53 4.69 43.48
C GLN A 406 -25.61 3.68 43.89
N GLN A 407 -25.48 2.42 43.51
CA GLN A 407 -26.04 1.28 44.25
C GLN A 407 -25.54 -0.05 43.65
N LEU A 408 -24.55 -0.64 44.32
CA LEU A 408 -24.38 -2.10 44.52
C LEU A 408 -23.07 -2.33 45.29
N GLN A 409 -23.06 -1.90 46.55
CA GLN A 409 -22.29 -2.61 47.57
C GLN A 409 -23.17 -3.73 48.14
N SER A 410 -22.53 -4.86 48.44
CA SER A 410 -23.07 -6.10 49.02
C SER A 410 -23.58 -7.18 48.03
N LYS A 411 -22.64 -7.99 47.53
CA LYS A 411 -22.58 -9.43 47.87
C LYS A 411 -21.28 -10.03 47.35
N SER A 412 -20.40 -10.33 48.28
CA SER A 412 -19.31 -11.27 48.08
C SER A 412 -19.88 -12.68 47.91
N SER A 413 -19.51 -13.35 46.82
CA SER A 413 -19.18 -14.78 46.84
C SER A 413 -18.49 -15.18 45.54
N SER A 414 -17.17 -15.35 45.64
CA SER A 414 -16.35 -16.42 45.07
C SER A 414 -16.74 -16.99 43.69
N LEU A 415 -15.82 -16.85 42.72
CA LEU A 415 -15.09 -17.97 42.11
C LEU A 415 -13.97 -17.44 41.20
N LEU A 416 -12.80 -18.08 41.30
CA LEU A 416 -11.53 -17.97 40.56
C LEU A 416 -10.40 -17.11 41.21
N PRO A 417 -9.15 -17.64 41.28
CA PRO A 417 -8.10 -17.10 42.14
C PRO A 417 -7.44 -15.85 41.52
N ALA A 418 -7.49 -14.75 42.26
CA ALA A 418 -6.65 -13.59 42.01
C ALA A 418 -5.20 -13.96 42.34
N ASN A 419 -4.34 -13.93 41.32
CA ASN A 419 -2.91 -14.17 41.47
C ASN A 419 -2.28 -12.91 42.11
N THR A 420 -2.20 -12.89 43.44
CA THR A 420 -1.70 -11.77 44.27
C THR A 420 -0.28 -11.35 43.90
N ASN A 421 0.52 -12.25 43.30
CA ASN A 421 1.87 -11.96 42.82
C ASN A 421 1.91 -10.91 41.67
N THR A 422 0.86 -10.82 40.85
CA THR A 422 0.83 -9.92 39.69
C THR A 422 0.54 -8.46 40.07
N GLN A 423 -0.21 -8.24 41.15
CA GLN A 423 -0.55 -6.89 41.63
C GLN A 423 0.66 -6.20 42.30
N TYR A 424 1.45 -6.96 43.08
CA TYR A 424 2.67 -6.45 43.70
C TYR A 424 3.76 -6.08 42.67
N THR A 425 3.89 -6.85 41.58
CA THR A 425 4.86 -6.55 40.51
C THR A 425 4.45 -5.32 39.68
N LEU A 426 3.16 -5.13 39.41
CA LEU A 426 2.65 -3.95 38.70
C LEU A 426 2.82 -2.66 39.51
N ALA A 427 2.50 -2.69 40.81
CA ALA A 427 2.71 -1.55 41.70
C ALA A 427 4.20 -1.18 41.80
N GLY A 428 5.08 -2.18 41.97
CA GLY A 428 6.53 -1.95 41.98
C GLY A 428 7.06 -1.35 40.67
N ARG A 429 6.49 -1.74 39.52
CA ARG A 429 6.84 -1.14 38.23
C ARG A 429 6.35 0.30 38.11
N LEU A 430 5.13 0.61 38.54
CA LEU A 430 4.61 1.99 38.55
C LEU A 430 5.44 2.89 39.48
N ASP A 431 5.85 2.37 40.62
CA ASP A 431 6.68 3.08 41.59
C ASP A 431 8.08 3.37 41.03
N SER A 432 8.64 2.47 40.21
CA SER A 432 9.96 2.65 39.59
C SER A 432 10.10 3.92 38.73
N PHE A 433 9.01 4.50 38.26
CA PHE A 433 9.02 5.79 37.56
C PHE A 433 9.31 6.99 38.49
N PHE A 434 9.17 6.82 39.81
CA PHE A 434 9.20 7.91 40.79
C PHE A 434 10.27 7.71 41.87
N ILE A 435 11.20 6.77 41.72
CA ILE A 435 12.32 6.52 42.66
C ILE A 435 13.50 7.48 42.36
N ASP A 436 14.15 7.97 43.43
CA ASP A 436 15.12 9.07 43.52
C ASP A 436 16.24 9.17 42.45
N GLU A 437 16.67 10.42 42.23
CA GLU A 437 17.66 10.98 41.27
C GLU A 437 17.21 11.25 39.83
N ARG A 438 15.91 11.32 39.53
CA ARG A 438 15.50 12.20 38.41
C ARG A 438 15.70 13.64 38.85
N ASN A 439 16.83 14.24 38.46
CA ASN A 439 17.00 15.69 38.51
C ASN A 439 15.73 16.33 37.95
N TYR A 440 15.15 17.34 38.62
CA TYR A 440 13.97 18.12 38.20
C TYR A 440 14.07 18.73 36.77
N GLN A 441 15.15 18.46 36.05
CA GLN A 441 15.43 18.84 34.67
C GLN A 441 15.07 17.78 33.63
N GLN A 442 14.85 16.51 33.99
CA GLN A 442 14.54 15.46 32.99
C GLN A 442 13.03 15.25 32.83
N SER A 443 12.48 15.67 31.69
CA SER A 443 11.09 15.47 31.31
C SER A 443 10.77 14.01 30.98
N TYR A 444 9.55 13.58 31.27
CA TYR A 444 9.00 12.30 30.81
C TYR A 444 8.84 12.32 29.28
N ASN A 445 8.94 11.18 28.63
CA ASN A 445 8.63 11.00 27.22
C ASN A 445 7.28 10.30 26.98
N ASP A 446 6.81 10.28 25.73
CA ASP A 446 5.50 9.70 25.37
C ASP A 446 5.38 8.21 25.69
N SER A 447 6.47 7.45 25.60
CA SER A 447 6.47 6.03 25.95
C SER A 447 6.28 5.81 27.44
N GLU A 448 6.92 6.63 28.28
CA GLU A 448 6.77 6.54 29.74
C GLU A 448 5.36 6.91 30.18
N ILE A 449 4.78 7.97 29.61
CA ILE A 449 3.40 8.38 29.91
C ILE A 449 2.40 7.30 29.48
N CYS A 450 2.62 6.65 28.33
CA CYS A 450 1.81 5.53 27.87
C CYS A 450 1.92 4.31 28.79
N GLU A 451 3.13 3.99 29.28
CA GLU A 451 3.35 2.90 30.23
C GLU A 451 2.67 3.20 31.58
N ILE A 452 2.78 4.43 32.08
CA ILE A 452 2.07 4.89 33.29
C ILE A 452 0.55 4.74 33.12
N SER A 453 -0.02 5.20 32.01
CA SER A 453 -1.46 5.02 31.72
C SER A 453 -1.84 3.54 31.72
N THR A 454 -1.04 2.68 31.09
CA THR A 454 -1.30 1.23 31.00
C THR A 454 -1.27 0.57 32.38
N LEU A 455 -0.31 0.93 33.24
CA LEU A 455 -0.21 0.42 34.61
C LEU A 455 -1.38 0.93 35.49
N LEU A 456 -1.77 2.20 35.31
CA LEU A 456 -2.94 2.78 35.97
C LEU A 456 -4.22 2.08 35.53
N LYS A 457 -4.35 1.65 34.27
CA LYS A 457 -5.55 0.98 33.77
C LYS A 457 -5.87 -0.32 34.52
N HIS A 458 -4.84 -1.00 35.05
CA HIS A 458 -4.96 -2.22 35.83
C HIS A 458 -5.14 -1.99 37.34
N SER A 459 -4.73 -0.82 37.84
CA SER A 459 -4.75 -0.51 39.28
C SER A 459 -5.89 0.45 39.66
N ASN A 460 -6.07 1.52 38.89
CA ASN A 460 -7.13 2.53 39.04
C ASN A 460 -7.54 3.08 37.64
N PRO A 461 -8.58 2.49 37.00
CA PRO A 461 -8.99 2.86 35.64
C PRO A 461 -9.38 4.33 35.42
N PRO A 462 -10.04 5.04 36.38
CA PRO A 462 -10.22 6.49 36.26
C PRO A 462 -8.91 7.27 36.10
N TRP A 463 -7.88 6.93 36.86
CA TRP A 463 -6.59 7.63 36.83
C TRP A 463 -5.82 7.40 35.52
N SER A 464 -6.06 6.27 34.83
CA SER A 464 -5.42 6.00 33.55
C SER A 464 -5.83 6.99 32.45
N LYS A 465 -6.91 7.75 32.65
CA LYS A 465 -7.37 8.80 31.73
C LYS A 465 -6.63 10.13 31.89
N VAL A 466 -5.89 10.31 32.99
CA VAL A 466 -5.15 11.54 33.29
C VAL A 466 -3.71 11.22 33.76
N PRO A 467 -2.94 10.41 33.01
CA PRO A 467 -1.62 9.94 33.42
C PRO A 467 -0.61 11.08 33.64
N ARG A 468 -0.74 12.21 32.94
CA ARG A 468 0.14 13.38 33.12
C ARG A 468 -0.19 14.12 34.41
N THR A 469 -1.46 14.38 34.66
CA THR A 469 -1.93 14.98 35.92
C THR A 469 -1.57 14.10 37.11
N TYR A 470 -1.75 12.78 36.99
CA TYR A 470 -1.26 11.80 37.96
C TYR A 470 0.24 11.96 38.22
N THR A 471 1.04 12.01 37.16
CA THR A 471 2.50 12.12 37.23
C THR A 471 2.92 13.43 37.91
N ILE A 472 2.30 14.57 37.58
CA ILE A 472 2.55 15.85 38.25
C ILE A 472 2.24 15.73 39.74
N LEU A 473 0.99 15.37 40.09
CA LEU A 473 0.53 15.33 41.48
C LEU A 473 1.33 14.33 42.33
N ARG A 474 1.71 13.20 41.75
CA ARG A 474 2.57 12.21 42.41
C ARG A 474 3.97 12.76 42.65
N THR A 475 4.55 13.46 41.67
CA THR A 475 5.89 14.08 41.79
C THR A 475 5.93 15.17 42.85
N ILE A 476 4.89 16.00 42.96
CA ILE A 476 4.83 17.07 43.96
C ILE A 476 4.33 16.61 45.34
N GLY A 477 3.99 15.32 45.51
CA GLY A 477 3.53 14.76 46.78
C GLY A 477 2.08 15.10 47.15
N TYR A 478 1.23 15.40 46.17
CA TYR A 478 -0.16 15.85 46.36
C TYR A 478 -1.19 14.98 45.61
N LEU A 479 -0.91 13.68 45.45
CA LEU A 479 -1.77 12.74 44.72
C LEU A 479 -3.22 12.67 45.20
N LYS A 480 -3.48 13.01 46.47
CA LYS A 480 -4.83 13.05 47.07
C LYS A 480 -5.84 13.96 46.36
N PHE A 481 -5.38 14.94 45.57
CA PHE A 481 -6.27 15.86 44.84
C PHE A 481 -6.64 15.36 43.43
N LEU A 482 -6.16 14.18 43.02
CA LEU A 482 -6.40 13.70 41.67
C LEU A 482 -7.88 13.40 41.41
N ASP A 483 -8.56 12.74 42.36
CA ASP A 483 -9.99 12.45 42.25
C ASP A 483 -10.82 13.74 42.20
N ASP A 484 -10.51 14.72 43.05
CA ASP A 484 -11.16 16.04 43.04
C ASP A 484 -11.03 16.76 41.68
N LEU A 485 -9.89 16.59 41.00
CA LEU A 485 -9.67 17.15 39.67
C LEU A 485 -10.46 16.41 38.58
N ILE A 486 -10.52 15.08 38.66
CA ILE A 486 -11.29 14.26 37.72
C ILE A 486 -12.78 14.58 37.84
N ASP A 487 -13.29 14.73 39.06
CA ASP A 487 -14.71 14.98 39.34
C ASP A 487 -15.20 16.34 38.81
N VAL A 488 -14.32 17.35 38.79
CA VAL A 488 -14.61 18.66 38.17
C VAL A 488 -14.35 18.69 36.66
N GLY A 489 -14.01 17.54 36.05
CA GLY A 489 -13.79 17.40 34.61
C GLY A 489 -12.43 17.89 34.11
N PHE A 490 -11.45 18.05 35.01
CA PHE A 490 -10.08 18.40 34.60
C PHE A 490 -9.42 17.21 33.90
N SER A 491 -8.74 17.49 32.78
CA SER A 491 -8.08 16.47 31.96
C SER A 491 -6.71 16.93 31.49
N ASP A 492 -5.89 15.98 31.06
CA ASP A 492 -4.53 16.24 30.57
C ASP A 492 -4.50 17.18 29.35
N TYR A 493 -5.61 17.28 28.59
CA TYR A 493 -5.77 18.20 27.46
C TYR A 493 -5.59 19.67 27.85
N TRP A 494 -5.91 20.05 29.08
CA TRP A 494 -5.84 21.45 29.54
C TRP A 494 -4.42 21.94 29.80
N LEU A 495 -3.42 21.06 29.84
CA LEU A 495 -2.02 21.46 30.01
C LEU A 495 -1.49 22.17 28.73
N PRO A 496 -0.59 23.16 28.84
CA PRO A 496 -0.14 23.78 30.07
C PRO A 496 -1.21 24.72 30.64
N VAL A 497 -1.25 24.77 31.98
CA VAL A 497 -2.16 25.60 32.75
C VAL A 497 -1.42 26.70 33.48
N THR A 498 -2.14 27.79 33.78
CA THR A 498 -1.70 28.83 34.70
C THR A 498 -2.31 28.60 36.08
N GLU A 499 -1.76 29.28 37.10
CA GLU A 499 -2.36 29.30 38.43
C GLU A 499 -3.78 29.89 38.44
N ARG A 500 -4.27 30.53 37.38
CA ARG A 500 -5.66 31.01 37.30
C ARG A 500 -6.60 29.95 36.74
N ASN A 501 -6.12 29.14 35.80
CA ASN A 501 -6.94 28.20 35.04
C ASN A 501 -7.10 26.83 35.72
N LEU A 502 -6.38 26.59 36.82
CA LEU A 502 -6.54 25.39 37.62
C LEU A 502 -7.88 25.38 38.41
N PRO A 503 -8.53 24.23 38.61
CA PRO A 503 -9.77 24.15 39.39
C PRO A 503 -9.62 24.63 40.83
N GLY A 504 -10.69 25.19 41.40
CA GLY A 504 -10.69 25.80 42.75
C GLY A 504 -10.45 24.82 43.92
N CYS A 505 -10.54 23.51 43.67
CA CYS A 505 -10.23 22.48 44.67
C CYS A 505 -8.75 22.47 45.09
N LEU A 506 -7.84 23.04 44.29
CA LEU A 506 -6.42 23.12 44.60
C LEU A 506 -6.06 24.37 45.42
N GLN A 507 -5.41 24.17 46.57
CA GLN A 507 -4.89 25.25 47.41
C GLN A 507 -3.78 26.06 46.69
N PRO A 508 -3.58 27.35 47.01
CA PRO A 508 -2.60 28.21 46.33
C PRO A 508 -1.18 27.61 46.24
N ARG A 509 -0.68 26.99 47.32
CA ARG A 509 0.62 26.32 47.33
C ARG A 509 0.71 25.15 46.36
N VAL A 510 -0.38 24.38 46.22
CA VAL A 510 -0.45 23.23 45.31
C VAL A 510 -0.55 23.71 43.87
N ARG A 511 -1.27 24.81 43.60
CA ARG A 511 -1.35 25.43 42.28
C ARG A 511 0.03 25.86 41.78
N ALA A 512 0.80 26.58 42.61
CA ALA A 512 2.15 26.99 42.27
C ALA A 512 3.08 25.79 42.01
N ALA A 513 3.02 24.76 42.87
CA ALA A 513 3.81 23.54 42.69
C ALA A 513 3.41 22.76 41.42
N PHE A 514 2.12 22.66 41.12
CA PHE A 514 1.60 22.02 39.91
C PHE A 514 2.09 22.73 38.65
N VAL A 515 1.96 24.06 38.61
CA VAL A 515 2.41 24.89 37.49
C VAL A 515 3.93 24.79 37.30
N GLY A 516 4.71 24.72 38.38
CA GLY A 516 6.15 24.53 38.32
C GLY A 516 6.58 23.14 37.84
N ALA A 517 5.77 22.11 38.11
CA ALA A 517 6.07 20.71 37.74
C ALA A 517 5.48 20.28 36.38
N GLN A 518 4.55 21.04 35.80
CA GLN A 518 3.87 20.63 34.56
C GLN A 518 4.82 20.42 33.38
N SER A 519 5.94 21.15 33.32
CA SER A 519 6.95 21.01 32.25
C SER A 519 7.55 19.60 32.18
N LEU A 520 7.46 18.82 33.26
CA LEU A 520 7.89 17.42 33.29
C LEU A 520 7.08 16.54 32.33
N VAL A 521 5.82 16.88 32.06
CA VAL A 521 4.88 16.03 31.33
C VAL A 521 4.36 16.66 30.04
N LEU A 522 4.90 17.81 29.60
CA LEU A 522 4.57 18.41 28.31
C LEU A 522 5.35 17.72 27.19
N THR A 523 4.88 16.55 26.76
CA THR A 523 5.51 15.79 25.67
C THR A 523 5.01 16.26 24.30
N LYS A 524 5.74 15.91 23.25
CA LYS A 524 5.42 16.31 21.87
C LYS A 524 4.02 15.86 21.41
N SER A 525 3.48 14.75 21.91
CA SER A 525 2.13 14.31 21.52
C SER A 525 1.04 15.31 21.89
N MET A 526 1.28 16.18 22.89
CA MET A 526 0.35 17.24 23.27
C MET A 526 0.19 18.31 22.20
N ASP A 527 1.17 18.47 21.30
CA ASP A 527 1.11 19.46 20.23
C ASP A 527 0.26 19.00 19.04
N LEU A 528 -0.14 17.72 19.01
CA LEU A 528 -0.98 17.16 17.95
C LEU A 528 -2.41 17.67 17.97
N GLU A 529 -2.89 18.18 19.08
CA GLU A 529 -4.31 18.55 19.26
C GLU A 529 -4.48 20.03 19.61
N ARG A 530 -3.48 20.85 19.29
CA ARG A 530 -3.47 22.31 19.53
C ARG A 530 -3.88 23.16 18.32
N GLY A 531 -4.37 22.54 17.24
CA GLY A 531 -4.82 23.26 16.03
C GLY A 531 -3.76 24.21 15.49
N GLY A 532 -4.15 25.48 15.27
CA GLY A 532 -3.28 26.59 14.84
C GLY A 532 -2.02 26.82 15.68
N ASN A 533 -2.05 26.45 16.97
CA ASN A 533 -0.92 26.61 17.90
C ASN A 533 -0.04 25.35 18.01
N GLY A 534 -0.43 24.24 17.38
CA GLY A 534 0.28 22.98 17.43
C GLY A 534 1.43 22.90 16.42
N GLN A 535 2.50 22.20 16.78
CA GLN A 535 3.62 21.92 15.87
C GLN A 535 3.43 20.58 15.14
N HIS A 536 4.20 20.36 14.07
CA HIS A 536 4.27 19.07 13.41
C HIS A 536 5.15 18.12 14.24
N CYS A 537 4.67 16.92 14.55
CA CYS A 537 5.38 15.99 15.41
C CYS A 537 6.13 14.90 14.63
N HIS A 538 7.28 14.48 15.14
CA HIS A 538 8.06 13.37 14.56
C HIS A 538 8.14 12.20 15.53
N PHE A 539 7.62 11.04 15.14
CA PHE A 539 7.63 9.79 15.90
C PHE A 539 8.64 8.82 15.29
N LYS A 540 9.42 8.15 16.16
CA LYS A 540 10.40 7.13 15.76
C LYS A 540 9.72 5.77 15.60
N GLN A 541 10.45 4.81 15.02
CA GLN A 541 9.98 3.43 14.94
C GLN A 541 9.74 2.86 16.34
N GLY A 542 8.56 2.28 16.56
CA GLY A 542 8.15 1.73 17.86
C GLY A 542 7.72 2.77 18.90
N GLU A 543 7.77 4.06 18.59
CA GLU A 543 7.27 5.10 19.49
C GLU A 543 5.73 5.16 19.43
N PRO A 544 5.02 5.12 20.57
CA PRO A 544 3.56 5.09 20.57
C PRO A 544 2.97 6.42 20.09
N LEU A 545 1.95 6.33 19.23
CA LEU A 545 1.10 7.46 18.86
C LEU A 545 -0.03 7.61 19.88
N PRO A 546 -0.46 8.84 20.23
CA PRO A 546 -1.53 9.08 21.20
C PRO A 546 -2.94 8.80 20.63
N PHE A 547 -3.06 7.87 19.68
CA PHE A 547 -4.29 7.61 18.94
C PHE A 547 -4.59 6.12 18.90
N GLU A 548 -5.77 5.75 19.37
CA GLU A 548 -6.30 4.40 19.30
C GLU A 548 -7.22 4.26 18.07
N PRO A 549 -6.94 3.35 17.14
CA PRO A 549 -7.79 3.13 15.96
C PRO A 549 -9.18 2.61 16.36
N LYS A 550 -10.23 3.14 15.71
CA LYS A 550 -11.64 2.74 15.93
C LYS A 550 -12.32 2.17 14.69
N GLY A 551 -11.83 2.46 13.48
CA GLY A 551 -12.38 1.89 12.24
C GLY A 551 -11.91 2.63 11.00
N ILE A 552 -12.04 2.02 9.83
CA ILE A 552 -11.68 2.67 8.55
C ILE A 552 -12.89 3.49 8.08
N LEU A 553 -12.67 4.76 7.74
CA LEU A 553 -13.69 5.67 7.20
C LEU A 553 -13.68 5.69 5.68
N GLY A 554 -12.52 5.49 5.06
CA GLY A 554 -12.39 5.41 3.61
C GLY A 554 -10.96 5.11 3.14
N SER A 555 -10.84 4.69 1.88
CA SER A 555 -9.57 4.46 1.21
C SER A 555 -9.62 5.05 -0.20
N GLY A 556 -8.65 5.91 -0.53
CA GLY A 556 -8.58 6.58 -1.85
C GLY A 556 -7.15 6.64 -2.40
N GLY A 557 -6.99 7.26 -3.58
CA GLY A 557 -5.70 7.34 -4.29
C GLY A 557 -4.58 8.07 -3.53
N PHE A 558 -4.92 8.82 -2.47
CA PHE A 558 -3.99 9.63 -1.69
C PHE A 558 -3.68 9.07 -0.29
N GLY A 559 -4.25 7.91 0.07
CA GLY A 559 -4.02 7.29 1.38
C GLY A 559 -5.27 6.68 2.01
N GLN A 560 -5.12 6.22 3.25
CA GLN A 560 -6.19 5.64 4.05
C GLN A 560 -6.66 6.64 5.11
N VAL A 561 -7.97 6.75 5.29
CA VAL A 561 -8.58 7.56 6.35
C VAL A 561 -9.23 6.62 7.37
N ASP A 562 -8.84 6.74 8.62
CA ASP A 562 -9.36 5.96 9.73
C ASP A 562 -9.85 6.85 10.88
N LYS A 563 -10.90 6.41 11.57
CA LYS A 563 -11.40 6.99 12.80
C LYS A 563 -10.46 6.61 13.94
N VAL A 564 -10.01 7.57 14.71
CA VAL A 564 -9.14 7.36 15.87
C VAL A 564 -9.68 8.07 17.11
N LEU A 565 -9.45 7.49 18.29
CA LEU A 565 -9.72 8.10 19.58
C LEU A 565 -8.41 8.62 20.18
N SER A 566 -8.35 9.92 20.47
CA SER A 566 -7.23 10.51 21.20
C SER A 566 -7.12 9.94 22.61
N GLN A 567 -5.92 9.57 23.01
CA GLN A 567 -5.59 9.18 24.39
C GLN A 567 -5.28 10.40 25.28
N ILE A 568 -5.32 11.62 24.73
CA ILE A 568 -5.07 12.88 25.45
C ILE A 568 -6.39 13.61 25.71
N SER A 569 -7.16 13.90 24.66
CA SER A 569 -8.43 14.62 24.77
C SER A 569 -9.65 13.71 24.86
N PHE A 570 -9.51 12.41 24.58
CA PHE A 570 -10.63 11.47 24.42
C PHE A 570 -11.64 11.89 23.36
N LYS A 571 -11.24 12.77 22.43
CA LYS A 571 -12.03 13.12 21.26
C LYS A 571 -11.76 12.17 20.11
N GLU A 572 -12.78 11.98 19.28
CA GLU A 572 -12.67 11.22 18.05
C GLU A 572 -12.19 12.14 16.91
N TYR A 573 -11.25 11.64 16.12
CA TYR A 573 -10.68 12.35 14.99
C TYR A 573 -10.66 11.47 13.74
N ALA A 574 -10.72 12.11 12.58
CA ALA A 574 -10.38 11.47 11.32
C ALA A 574 -8.87 11.58 11.12
N ARG A 575 -8.20 10.45 10.94
CA ARG A 575 -6.77 10.38 10.66
C ARG A 575 -6.56 9.98 9.21
N LYS A 576 -5.93 10.84 8.43
CA LYS A 576 -5.46 10.51 7.07
C LYS A 576 -4.00 10.10 7.13
N ARG A 577 -3.68 8.89 6.66
CA ARG A 577 -2.31 8.37 6.55
C ARG A 577 -1.86 8.35 5.09
N VAL A 578 -0.83 9.15 4.81
CA VAL A 578 -0.19 9.24 3.49
C VAL A 578 1.20 8.61 3.59
N LEU A 579 1.60 7.79 2.63
CA LEU A 579 2.94 7.19 2.64
C LEU A 579 4.02 8.27 2.49
N ARG A 580 5.09 8.17 3.30
CA ARG A 580 6.22 9.12 3.22
C ARG A 580 6.93 9.10 1.87
N SER A 581 7.02 7.93 1.24
CA SER A 581 7.59 7.80 -0.11
C SER A 581 6.81 8.58 -1.16
N THR A 582 5.49 8.62 -1.04
CA THR A 582 4.60 9.37 -1.93
C THR A 582 4.72 10.88 -1.71
N ALA A 583 4.88 11.32 -0.45
CA ALA A 583 4.97 12.74 -0.09
C ALA A 583 6.36 13.36 -0.23
N PHE A 584 7.44 12.56 -0.18
CA PHE A 584 8.83 13.02 -0.22
C PHE A 584 9.66 12.28 -1.27
N ALA A 585 9.11 12.11 -2.49
CA ALA A 585 9.73 11.39 -3.60
C ALA A 585 11.10 11.94 -4.08
N SER A 586 11.58 13.07 -3.53
CA SER A 586 12.91 13.62 -3.79
C SER A 586 13.68 13.92 -2.49
N PRO A 587 14.96 13.54 -2.38
CA PRO A 587 15.75 13.58 -1.13
C PRO A 587 16.23 14.98 -0.71
N ARG A 588 15.58 16.07 -1.15
CA ARG A 588 16.01 17.44 -0.82
C ARG A 588 15.38 17.91 0.50
N LYS A 589 16.22 18.39 1.42
CA LYS A 589 15.83 18.99 2.72
C LYS A 589 14.87 20.20 2.59
N GLU A 590 14.82 20.86 1.43
CA GLU A 590 13.93 22.01 1.16
C GLU A 590 12.43 21.64 1.19
N TYR A 591 12.05 20.44 0.73
CA TYR A 591 10.64 20.03 0.64
C TYR A 591 9.96 19.91 2.00
N THR A 592 10.69 19.49 3.05
CA THR A 592 10.12 19.38 4.40
C THR A 592 9.77 20.75 4.98
N LYS A 593 10.53 21.79 4.66
CA LYS A 593 10.23 23.17 5.12
C LYS A 593 8.99 23.73 4.43
N GLN A 594 8.86 23.52 3.12
CA GLN A 594 7.69 23.93 2.34
C GLN A 594 6.43 23.18 2.79
N PHE A 595 6.53 21.86 2.99
CA PHE A 595 5.47 21.02 3.54
C PHE A 595 4.99 21.49 4.92
N ILE A 596 5.91 21.81 5.83
CA ILE A 596 5.56 22.35 7.15
C ILE A 596 4.88 23.71 7.01
N ALA A 597 5.39 24.61 6.14
CA ALA A 597 4.80 25.93 5.92
C ALA A 597 3.35 25.84 5.40
N GLU A 598 3.07 24.91 4.48
CA GLU A 598 1.72 24.67 3.95
C GLU A 598 0.79 24.08 5.02
N ILE A 599 1.25 23.12 5.82
CA ILE A 599 0.50 22.62 6.97
C ILE A 599 0.16 23.73 7.96
N GLN A 600 1.07 24.69 8.18
CA GLN A 600 0.80 25.82 9.05
C GLN A 600 -0.23 26.80 8.47
N ILE A 601 -0.38 26.87 7.13
CA ILE A 601 -1.50 27.58 6.52
C ILE A 601 -2.79 26.80 6.80
N LEU A 602 -2.82 25.49 6.54
CA LEU A 602 -4.00 24.65 6.76
C LEU A 602 -4.49 24.67 8.22
N LYS A 603 -3.58 24.65 9.19
CA LYS A 603 -3.87 24.75 10.63
C LYS A 603 -4.52 26.07 11.06
N ARG A 604 -4.40 27.12 10.24
CA ARG A 604 -4.98 28.45 10.52
C ARG A 604 -6.32 28.68 9.82
N LEU A 605 -6.75 27.76 8.97
CA LEU A 605 -8.04 27.87 8.30
C LEU A 605 -9.13 27.44 9.28
N GLU A 606 -9.93 28.40 9.71
CA GLU A 606 -11.05 28.20 10.61
C GLU A 606 -12.32 28.72 9.94
N HIS A 607 -13.19 27.80 9.52
CA HIS A 607 -14.46 28.13 8.89
C HIS A 607 -15.47 27.03 9.17
N HIS A 608 -16.74 27.39 9.38
CA HIS A 608 -17.80 26.45 9.78
C HIS A 608 -18.03 25.30 8.77
N HIS A 609 -17.74 25.54 7.49
CA HIS A 609 -17.93 24.61 6.39
C HIS A 609 -16.61 24.06 5.81
N ILE A 610 -15.55 24.03 6.62
CA ILE A 610 -14.25 23.48 6.25
C ILE A 610 -13.81 22.55 7.38
N VAL A 611 -13.32 21.36 7.03
CA VAL A 611 -12.76 20.43 8.03
C VAL A 611 -11.59 21.09 8.75
N GLU A 612 -11.64 21.08 10.07
CA GLU A 612 -10.58 21.60 10.91
C GLU A 612 -9.36 20.69 10.82
N PHE A 613 -8.21 21.28 10.49
CA PHE A 613 -6.94 20.60 10.56
C PHE A 613 -6.36 20.71 11.98
N VAL A 614 -6.56 19.66 12.77
CA VAL A 614 -6.22 19.61 14.19
C VAL A 614 -4.72 19.47 14.41
N GLY A 615 -4.06 18.63 13.60
CA GLY A 615 -2.67 18.26 13.83
C GLY A 615 -2.03 17.45 12.73
N SER A 616 -0.72 17.29 12.83
CA SER A 616 0.03 16.44 11.91
C SER A 616 1.26 15.83 12.55
N TYR A 617 1.60 14.64 12.06
CA TYR A 617 2.79 13.94 12.47
C TYR A 617 3.44 13.19 11.30
N THR A 618 4.68 12.77 11.50
CA THR A 618 5.34 11.78 10.66
C THR A 618 5.90 10.66 11.53
N ASP A 619 5.68 9.42 11.11
CA ASP A 619 6.33 8.22 11.64
C ASP A 619 7.28 7.65 10.56
N PRO A 620 7.99 6.51 10.74
CA PRO A 620 8.88 5.99 9.70
C PRO A 620 8.21 5.67 8.35
N LYS A 621 6.89 5.43 8.34
CA LYS A 621 6.12 4.94 7.20
C LYS A 621 5.16 5.97 6.64
N TYR A 622 4.52 6.75 7.50
CA TYR A 622 3.41 7.63 7.16
C TYR A 622 3.64 9.08 7.58
N ILE A 623 3.02 9.97 6.83
CA ILE A 623 2.55 11.27 7.29
C ILE A 623 1.12 11.07 7.77
N GLY A 624 0.84 11.42 9.02
CA GLY A 624 -0.49 11.43 9.59
C GLY A 624 -1.04 12.86 9.68
N LEU A 625 -2.27 13.05 9.23
CA LEU A 625 -3.01 14.31 9.33
C LEU A 625 -4.25 14.04 10.19
N ILE A 626 -4.46 14.86 11.21
CA ILE A 626 -5.55 14.73 12.18
C ILE A 626 -6.57 15.82 11.87
N MET A 627 -7.82 15.40 11.69
CA MET A 627 -8.91 16.23 11.19
C MET A 627 -10.16 16.06 12.06
N SER A 628 -10.93 17.14 12.17
CA SER A 628 -12.20 17.19 12.92
C SER A 628 -13.27 17.93 12.10
N PRO A 629 -14.55 17.53 12.15
CA PRO A 629 -15.11 16.37 12.84
C PRO A 629 -14.90 15.05 12.07
N VAL A 630 -15.22 13.92 12.70
CA VAL A 630 -15.45 12.64 12.00
C VAL A 630 -16.81 12.73 11.32
N ALA A 631 -16.80 12.84 9.99
CA ALA A 631 -18.02 12.99 9.21
C ALA A 631 -18.88 11.73 9.18
N ASP A 632 -20.18 11.93 8.97
CA ASP A 632 -21.18 10.86 8.91
C ASP A 632 -21.11 10.16 7.55
N MET A 633 -20.95 10.94 6.47
CA MET A 633 -20.74 10.46 5.11
C MET A 633 -20.19 11.57 4.19
N ASN A 634 -19.92 11.24 2.92
CA ASN A 634 -19.62 12.23 1.88
C ASN A 634 -20.89 12.61 1.09
N LEU A 635 -20.85 13.74 0.39
CA LEU A 635 -21.96 14.27 -0.39
C LEU A 635 -22.41 13.29 -1.48
N GLY A 636 -21.50 12.55 -2.10
CA GLY A 636 -21.87 11.54 -3.10
C GLY A 636 -22.75 10.42 -2.54
N ALA A 637 -22.45 9.94 -1.32
CA ALA A 637 -23.28 8.96 -0.62
C ALA A 637 -24.62 9.56 -0.17
N TYR A 638 -24.60 10.83 0.26
CA TYR A 638 -25.79 11.56 0.68
C TYR A 638 -26.77 11.80 -0.47
N LEU A 639 -26.28 12.23 -1.64
CA LEU A 639 -27.12 12.47 -2.82
C LEU A 639 -27.87 11.19 -3.27
N LYS A 640 -27.26 10.01 -3.10
CA LYS A 640 -27.89 8.72 -3.40
C LYS A 640 -29.00 8.32 -2.41
N GLN A 641 -28.92 8.81 -1.19
CA GLN A 641 -29.87 8.50 -0.11
C GLN A 641 -30.87 9.63 0.13
N THR A 642 -30.71 10.76 -0.58
CA THR A 642 -31.54 11.96 -0.42
C THR A 642 -32.98 11.65 -0.80
N THR A 643 -33.89 11.93 0.12
CA THR A 643 -35.33 11.87 -0.13
C THR A 643 -35.93 13.27 -0.13
N VAL A 644 -37.24 13.39 -0.39
CA VAL A 644 -37.94 14.69 -0.42
C VAL A 644 -37.77 15.46 0.90
N SER A 645 -37.70 14.79 2.04
CA SER A 645 -37.50 15.43 3.36
C SER A 645 -36.11 16.06 3.53
N ASN A 646 -35.11 15.61 2.78
CA ASN A 646 -33.74 16.13 2.84
C ASN A 646 -33.51 17.31 1.90
N ARG A 647 -34.45 17.61 0.98
CA ARG A 647 -34.28 18.68 -0.02
C ARG A 647 -34.11 20.08 0.59
N PRO A 648 -34.84 20.49 1.64
CA PRO A 648 -34.59 21.78 2.30
C PRO A 648 -33.15 21.92 2.78
N GLU A 649 -32.60 20.88 3.40
CA GLU A 649 -31.22 20.82 3.87
C GLU A 649 -30.23 20.88 2.69
N LEU A 650 -30.45 20.08 1.64
CA LEU A 650 -29.61 20.10 0.43
C LEU A 650 -29.55 21.48 -0.24
N ARG A 651 -30.64 22.27 -0.19
CA ARG A 651 -30.66 23.66 -0.69
C ARG A 651 -29.73 24.58 0.09
N THR A 652 -29.61 24.39 1.40
CA THR A 652 -28.71 25.21 2.22
C THR A 652 -27.25 25.01 1.85
N PHE A 653 -26.88 23.83 1.32
CA PHE A 653 -25.50 23.50 1.00
C PHE A 653 -24.91 24.39 -0.11
N PHE A 654 -25.73 24.97 -0.99
CA PHE A 654 -25.25 25.88 -2.04
C PHE A 654 -24.54 27.11 -1.44
N GLY A 655 -25.20 27.81 -0.52
CA GLY A 655 -24.63 28.97 0.18
C GLY A 655 -23.49 28.57 1.12
N CYS A 656 -23.63 27.45 1.82
CA CYS A 656 -22.59 26.95 2.73
C CYS A 656 -21.27 26.61 1.99
N LEU A 657 -21.36 25.95 0.83
CA LEU A 657 -20.20 25.64 -0.01
C LEU A 657 -19.63 26.89 -0.69
N ALA A 658 -20.48 27.80 -1.16
CA ALA A 658 -20.03 29.04 -1.78
C ALA A 658 -19.26 29.94 -0.79
N THR A 659 -19.76 30.08 0.44
CA THR A 659 -19.09 30.86 1.50
C THR A 659 -17.77 30.22 1.95
N ALA A 660 -17.73 28.89 2.05
CA ALA A 660 -16.48 28.17 2.33
C ALA A 660 -15.43 28.38 1.23
N LEU A 661 -15.86 28.36 -0.04
CA LEU A 661 -14.96 28.56 -1.18
C LEU A 661 -14.47 30.01 -1.25
N GLU A 662 -15.34 30.99 -0.96
CA GLU A 662 -14.98 32.41 -0.82
C GLU A 662 -13.88 32.58 0.23
N PHE A 663 -14.08 32.03 1.43
CA PHE A 663 -13.08 32.07 2.49
C PHE A 663 -11.73 31.47 2.05
N LEU A 664 -11.73 30.29 1.42
CA LEU A 664 -10.49 29.69 0.90
C LEU A 664 -9.77 30.62 -0.09
N HIS A 665 -10.51 31.21 -1.03
CA HIS A 665 -9.95 32.11 -2.03
C HIS A 665 -9.41 33.42 -1.42
N GLU A 666 -10.07 33.97 -0.40
CA GLU A 666 -9.59 35.13 0.37
C GLU A 666 -8.28 34.83 1.11
N GLN A 667 -8.17 33.61 1.67
CA GLN A 667 -6.93 33.11 2.28
C GLN A 667 -5.87 32.71 1.24
N LYS A 668 -6.12 32.95 -0.06
CA LYS A 668 -5.26 32.59 -1.20
C LYS A 668 -5.00 31.08 -1.31
N VAL A 669 -5.92 30.27 -0.80
CA VAL A 669 -5.88 28.81 -0.87
C VAL A 669 -6.82 28.33 -1.98
N ARG A 670 -6.33 27.40 -2.79
CA ARG A 670 -7.12 26.70 -3.82
C ARG A 670 -7.40 25.28 -3.34
N HIS A 671 -8.62 24.79 -3.55
CA HIS A 671 -8.98 23.44 -3.12
C HIS A 671 -8.35 22.37 -4.01
N LYS A 672 -8.31 22.59 -5.33
CA LYS A 672 -7.68 21.74 -6.34
C LYS A 672 -8.37 20.41 -6.71
N ASP A 673 -9.29 19.86 -5.91
CA ASP A 673 -9.99 18.59 -6.19
C ASP A 673 -11.42 18.60 -5.62
N ILE A 674 -12.21 19.63 -5.93
CA ILE A 674 -13.61 19.70 -5.51
C ILE A 674 -14.42 18.63 -6.24
N LYS A 675 -15.06 17.75 -5.47
CA LYS A 675 -15.96 16.69 -5.91
C LYS A 675 -16.82 16.21 -4.73
N PRO A 676 -17.95 15.52 -4.96
CA PRO A 676 -18.81 15.05 -3.89
C PRO A 676 -18.12 14.11 -2.90
N GLY A 677 -17.08 13.39 -3.33
CA GLY A 677 -16.27 12.53 -2.44
C GLY A 677 -15.38 13.30 -1.45
N ASN A 678 -15.09 14.58 -1.71
CA ASN A 678 -14.27 15.45 -0.86
C ASN A 678 -15.13 16.52 -0.15
N ILE A 679 -16.46 16.40 -0.25
CA ILE A 679 -17.41 17.21 0.50
C ILE A 679 -18.06 16.29 1.51
N LEU A 680 -17.87 16.58 2.79
CA LEU A 680 -18.33 15.77 3.90
C LEU A 680 -19.61 16.34 4.50
N ILE A 681 -20.40 15.48 5.11
CA ILE A 681 -21.62 15.85 5.84
C ILE A 681 -21.50 15.35 7.26
N HIS A 682 -21.74 16.26 8.21
CA HIS A 682 -21.74 15.96 9.63
C HIS A 682 -22.84 16.76 10.33
N ARG A 683 -23.78 16.07 10.99
CA ARG A 683 -24.88 16.71 11.74
C ARG A 683 -25.60 17.80 10.94
N SER A 684 -25.94 17.50 9.69
CA SER A 684 -26.58 18.41 8.73
C SER A 684 -25.77 19.63 8.28
N ALA A 685 -24.48 19.69 8.61
CA ALA A 685 -23.55 20.66 8.05
C ALA A 685 -22.74 20.02 6.91
N VAL A 686 -22.48 20.81 5.86
CA VAL A 686 -21.58 20.44 4.77
C VAL A 686 -20.18 21.01 4.99
N LEU A 687 -19.13 20.24 4.68
CA LEU A 687 -17.74 20.57 4.99
C LEU A 687 -16.83 20.25 3.79
N PHE A 688 -15.98 21.19 3.36
CA PHE A 688 -14.88 20.86 2.46
C PHE A 688 -13.80 20.07 3.19
N ALA A 689 -13.33 18.99 2.56
CA ALA A 689 -12.24 18.15 3.02
C ALA A 689 -11.21 17.94 1.91
N ASP A 690 -10.03 17.43 2.26
CA ASP A 690 -8.98 17.07 1.30
C ASP A 690 -8.52 18.24 0.38
N PHE A 691 -8.68 19.48 0.84
CA PHE A 691 -8.14 20.68 0.18
C PHE A 691 -6.66 20.89 0.54
N GLY A 692 -5.87 21.40 -0.41
CA GLY A 692 -4.47 21.79 -0.14
C GLY A 692 -3.51 20.65 0.22
N LEU A 693 -3.83 19.40 -0.15
CA LEU A 693 -2.97 18.22 0.09
C LEU A 693 -2.58 17.51 -1.21
N SER A 694 -2.93 18.05 -2.39
CA SER A 694 -2.39 17.55 -3.66
C SER A 694 -0.88 17.69 -3.58
N LEU A 695 -0.15 16.59 -3.79
CA LEU A 695 1.30 16.39 -3.56
C LEU A 695 2.24 17.29 -4.40
N ASP A 696 1.74 18.43 -4.89
CA ASP A 696 2.40 19.40 -5.74
C ASP A 696 2.93 20.56 -4.86
N PHE A 697 3.82 20.21 -3.91
CA PHE A 697 4.46 21.13 -2.95
C PHE A 697 5.48 22.09 -3.61
N THR A 698 5.49 22.18 -4.94
CA THR A 698 6.44 22.98 -5.73
C THR A 698 5.96 24.40 -6.05
N ASP A 699 4.73 24.77 -5.69
CA ASP A 699 4.17 26.12 -5.89
C ASP A 699 4.75 27.12 -4.87
N THR A 700 6.08 27.28 -4.79
CA THR A 700 6.70 28.44 -4.13
C THR A 700 6.93 29.55 -5.13
N ASP A 701 5.84 30.22 -5.43
CA ASP A 701 5.65 31.62 -5.81
C ASP A 701 4.27 31.67 -6.45
N GLY A 702 3.54 32.77 -6.35
CA GLY A 702 2.25 32.95 -7.03
C GLY A 702 2.31 32.92 -8.56
N SER A 703 3.31 32.24 -9.14
CA SER A 703 3.54 32.02 -10.55
C SER A 703 3.12 30.60 -10.92
N THR A 704 2.15 30.54 -11.84
CA THR A 704 2.04 29.52 -12.89
C THR A 704 3.32 28.71 -13.11
N THR A 705 3.32 27.43 -12.76
CA THR A 705 4.23 26.47 -13.38
C THR A 705 3.57 25.13 -13.67
N MET A 706 3.93 24.63 -14.84
CA MET A 706 3.58 23.36 -15.43
C MET A 706 4.09 22.21 -14.56
N SER A 707 3.21 21.50 -13.88
CA SER A 707 3.51 20.28 -13.13
C SER A 707 2.62 19.14 -13.62
N MET A 708 3.22 17.97 -13.81
CA MET A 708 2.58 16.81 -14.42
C MET A 708 1.39 16.33 -13.59
N VAL A 709 0.27 16.16 -14.31
CA VAL A 709 -1.08 15.83 -13.85
C VAL A 709 -1.15 14.47 -13.16
N ASN A 710 -0.76 14.40 -11.88
CA ASN A 710 -1.01 13.24 -11.02
C ASN A 710 -2.02 13.61 -9.92
N GLY A 711 -3.31 13.60 -10.26
CA GLY A 711 -4.37 13.80 -9.28
C GLY A 711 -5.68 14.42 -9.78
N MET A 712 -6.02 14.30 -11.06
CA MET A 712 -7.31 14.84 -11.55
C MET A 712 -8.44 13.83 -11.40
N SER A 713 -9.56 14.28 -10.84
CA SER A 713 -10.86 13.61 -10.96
C SER A 713 -11.49 14.03 -12.30
N PRO A 714 -11.46 13.18 -13.36
CA PRO A 714 -11.74 13.65 -14.72
C PRO A 714 -13.13 14.28 -14.89
N ARG A 715 -14.14 13.83 -14.14
CA ARG A 715 -15.51 14.38 -14.25
C ARG A 715 -15.62 15.86 -13.87
N TYR A 716 -14.91 16.30 -12.84
CA TYR A 716 -15.02 17.64 -12.25
C TYR A 716 -13.95 18.62 -12.77
N CYS A 717 -13.08 18.14 -13.65
CA CYS A 717 -11.97 18.93 -14.18
C CYS A 717 -12.46 20.02 -15.14
N ALA A 718 -11.95 21.24 -14.98
CA ALA A 718 -12.26 22.38 -15.84
C ALA A 718 -11.54 22.28 -17.20
N PRO A 719 -12.08 22.88 -18.28
CA PRO A 719 -11.51 22.81 -19.62
C PRO A 719 -10.04 23.24 -19.68
N GLU A 720 -9.70 24.40 -19.12
CA GLU A 720 -8.36 24.97 -19.11
C GLU A 720 -7.36 24.05 -18.40
N VAL A 721 -7.78 23.42 -17.29
CA VAL A 721 -6.91 22.52 -16.54
C VAL A 721 -6.70 21.21 -17.30
N ALA A 722 -7.73 20.70 -17.99
CA ALA A 722 -7.60 19.54 -18.89
C ALA A 722 -6.68 19.83 -20.10
N ARG A 723 -6.64 21.10 -20.57
CA ARG A 723 -5.72 21.58 -21.61
C ARG A 723 -4.31 21.90 -21.09
N GLN A 724 -4.05 21.68 -19.78
CA GLN A 724 -2.78 22.00 -19.10
C GLN A 724 -2.43 23.49 -19.11
N GLU A 725 -3.44 24.35 -19.20
CA GLU A 725 -3.30 25.80 -19.07
C GLU A 725 -3.16 26.19 -17.58
N PRO A 726 -2.67 27.42 -17.30
CA PRO A 726 -2.65 28.01 -15.96
C PRO A 726 -3.92 27.79 -15.13
N ARG A 727 -3.79 27.00 -14.07
CA ARG A 727 -4.87 26.80 -13.11
C ARG A 727 -5.01 28.03 -12.20
N ASN A 728 -6.19 28.65 -12.16
CA ASN A 728 -6.52 29.75 -11.23
C ASN A 728 -7.71 29.38 -10.31
N THR A 729 -8.18 30.31 -9.47
CA THR A 729 -9.33 30.12 -8.57
C THR A 729 -10.63 29.79 -9.30
N THR A 730 -10.78 30.22 -10.56
CA THR A 730 -11.98 29.94 -11.38
C THR A 730 -12.09 28.46 -11.80
N SER A 731 -10.99 27.69 -11.70
CA SER A 731 -11.05 26.24 -11.88
C SER A 731 -11.77 25.53 -10.73
N ASP A 732 -11.64 26.03 -9.50
CA ASP A 732 -12.41 25.52 -8.35
C ASP A 732 -13.90 25.91 -8.49
N ILE A 733 -14.19 27.08 -9.05
CA ILE A 733 -15.57 27.51 -9.38
C ILE A 733 -16.20 26.53 -10.38
N TRP A 734 -15.48 26.15 -11.44
CA TRP A 734 -15.98 25.15 -12.38
C TRP A 734 -16.27 23.82 -11.68
N SER A 735 -15.33 23.30 -10.90
CA SER A 735 -15.50 22.01 -10.20
C SER A 735 -16.70 22.04 -9.24
N LEU A 736 -16.90 23.15 -8.51
CA LEU A 736 -18.09 23.35 -7.68
C LEU A 736 -19.37 23.46 -8.53
N GLY A 737 -19.30 24.06 -9.73
CA GLY A 737 -20.41 24.14 -10.67
C GLY A 737 -20.90 22.76 -11.13
N VAL A 738 -19.97 21.83 -11.37
CA VAL A 738 -20.32 20.43 -11.67
C VAL A 738 -21.02 19.77 -10.48
N VAL A 739 -20.53 20.00 -9.25
CA VAL A 739 -21.18 19.52 -8.02
C VAL A 739 -22.59 20.12 -7.86
N PHE A 740 -22.76 21.40 -8.12
CA PHE A 740 -24.05 22.08 -8.07
C PHE A 740 -25.03 21.46 -9.07
N MET A 741 -24.60 21.11 -10.28
CA MET A 741 -25.45 20.39 -11.22
C MET A 741 -25.91 19.03 -10.65
N GLU A 742 -25.02 18.23 -10.05
CA GLU A 742 -25.42 16.97 -9.42
C GLU A 742 -26.42 17.17 -8.28
N MET A 743 -26.24 18.21 -7.46
CA MET A 743 -27.19 18.57 -6.39
C MET A 743 -28.56 19.01 -6.94
N ILE A 744 -28.57 19.82 -8.01
CA ILE A 744 -29.80 20.32 -8.64
C ILE A 744 -30.58 19.15 -9.25
N VAL A 745 -29.91 18.22 -9.93
CA VAL A 745 -30.56 17.02 -10.50
C VAL A 745 -31.32 16.24 -9.43
N VAL A 746 -30.73 16.09 -8.24
CA VAL A 746 -31.37 15.43 -7.09
C VAL A 746 -32.51 16.25 -6.52
N LEU A 747 -32.35 17.58 -6.42
CA LEU A 747 -33.45 18.47 -6.03
C LEU A 747 -34.65 18.26 -6.96
N LYS A 748 -34.42 18.27 -8.28
CA LYS A 748 -35.40 18.03 -9.37
C LYS A 748 -35.99 16.61 -9.43
N GLY A 749 -35.69 15.76 -8.45
CA GLY A 749 -36.24 14.40 -8.37
C GLY A 749 -35.69 13.44 -9.41
N ARG A 750 -34.44 13.64 -9.84
CA ARG A 750 -33.67 12.70 -10.68
C ARG A 750 -32.42 12.24 -9.93
N THR A 751 -31.72 11.24 -10.45
CA THR A 751 -30.49 10.73 -9.84
C THR A 751 -29.25 11.34 -10.50
N ALA A 752 -28.09 11.32 -9.84
CA ALA A 752 -26.84 11.73 -10.48
C ALA A 752 -26.49 10.86 -11.70
N GLU A 753 -26.92 9.59 -11.70
CA GLU A 753 -26.79 8.68 -12.84
C GLU A 753 -27.57 9.17 -14.07
N TYR A 754 -28.75 9.77 -13.88
CA TYR A 754 -29.55 10.37 -14.94
C TYR A 754 -28.75 11.40 -15.76
N MET A 755 -27.98 12.25 -15.07
CA MET A 755 -27.13 13.23 -15.72
C MET A 755 -26.07 12.58 -16.61
N ILE A 756 -25.48 11.45 -16.19
CA ILE A 756 -24.47 10.75 -16.97
C ILE A 756 -25.08 10.15 -18.23
N GLU A 757 -26.25 9.52 -18.11
CA GLU A 757 -27.01 8.95 -19.21
C GLU A 757 -27.40 10.02 -20.22
N PHE A 758 -27.97 11.14 -19.76
CA PHE A 758 -28.35 12.26 -20.62
C PHE A 758 -27.19 12.76 -21.47
N PHE A 759 -26.02 13.02 -20.85
CA PHE A 759 -24.83 13.50 -21.57
C PHE A 759 -24.24 12.46 -22.53
N GLY A 760 -24.45 11.17 -22.29
CA GLY A 760 -24.05 10.09 -23.21
C GLY A 760 -24.93 10.01 -24.46
N GLU A 761 -26.17 10.48 -24.39
CA GLU A 761 -27.14 10.40 -25.49
C GLU A 761 -27.25 11.69 -26.31
N HIS A 762 -26.92 12.84 -25.70
CA HIS A 762 -27.13 14.18 -26.26
C HIS A 762 -25.82 14.91 -26.64
N GLY A 763 -25.94 15.99 -27.42
CA GLY A 763 -24.81 16.80 -27.86
C GLY A 763 -23.70 15.99 -28.55
N SER A 764 -22.46 16.10 -28.04
CA SER A 764 -21.28 15.37 -28.56
C SER A 764 -21.20 13.90 -28.10
N ARG A 765 -22.14 13.45 -27.27
CA ARG A 765 -22.19 12.12 -26.63
C ARG A 765 -21.01 11.80 -25.71
N GLN A 766 -20.23 12.81 -25.36
CA GLN A 766 -19.21 12.69 -24.32
C GLN A 766 -19.87 12.87 -22.95
N THR A 767 -19.48 12.03 -21.98
CA THR A 767 -20.11 11.98 -20.65
C THR A 767 -19.67 13.08 -19.69
N PHE A 768 -18.65 13.88 -20.04
CA PHE A 768 -18.16 14.97 -19.20
C PHE A 768 -18.63 16.33 -19.71
N ILE A 769 -19.06 17.20 -18.79
CA ILE A 769 -19.56 18.54 -19.11
C ILE A 769 -18.55 19.34 -19.94
N ARG A 770 -17.26 19.33 -19.56
CA ARG A 770 -16.21 20.09 -20.26
C ARG A 770 -16.06 19.73 -21.75
N THR A 771 -16.48 18.53 -22.13
CA THR A 771 -16.37 18.00 -23.51
C THR A 771 -17.72 17.99 -24.24
N ASN A 772 -18.79 18.44 -23.58
CA ASN A 772 -20.16 18.37 -24.11
C ASN A 772 -21.02 19.56 -23.62
N LEU A 773 -20.57 20.78 -23.92
CA LEU A 773 -21.30 22.01 -23.58
C LEU A 773 -22.64 22.14 -24.32
N ALA A 774 -22.77 21.49 -25.47
CA ALA A 774 -24.04 21.40 -26.20
C ALA A 774 -25.08 20.63 -25.37
N ALA A 775 -24.74 19.44 -24.88
CA ALA A 775 -25.63 18.69 -23.99
C ALA A 775 -25.88 19.42 -22.67
N LEU A 776 -24.91 20.17 -22.13
CA LEU A 776 -25.15 21.00 -20.94
C LEU A 776 -26.29 22.00 -21.17
N SER A 777 -26.30 22.66 -22.33
CA SER A 777 -27.35 23.64 -22.66
C SER A 777 -28.72 22.98 -22.80
N GLU A 778 -28.78 21.82 -23.46
CA GLU A 778 -30.00 21.00 -23.58
C GLU A 778 -30.50 20.51 -22.20
N PHE A 779 -29.57 20.05 -21.35
CA PHE A 779 -29.89 19.52 -20.02
C PHE A 779 -30.42 20.60 -19.07
N ILE A 780 -29.87 21.82 -19.12
CA ILE A 780 -30.37 22.94 -18.32
C ILE A 780 -31.82 23.25 -18.72
N LEU A 781 -32.12 23.34 -20.02
CA LEU A 781 -33.49 23.58 -20.51
C LEU A 781 -34.46 22.47 -20.09
N GLU A 782 -34.01 21.22 -20.09
CA GLU A 782 -34.81 20.10 -19.60
C GLU A 782 -35.13 20.23 -18.10
N LEU A 783 -34.13 20.51 -17.27
CA LEU A 783 -34.32 20.66 -15.83
C LEU A 783 -35.18 21.89 -15.47
N GLU A 784 -35.12 22.96 -16.26
CA GLU A 784 -35.99 24.13 -16.14
C GLU A 784 -37.47 23.79 -16.36
N GLY A 785 -37.76 22.82 -17.24
CA GLY A 785 -39.10 22.34 -17.56
C GLY A 785 -39.75 21.45 -16.48
N ILE A 786 -39.00 21.03 -15.46
CA ILE A 786 -39.53 20.25 -14.33
C ILE A 786 -40.21 21.20 -13.32
N GLU A 787 -41.41 20.84 -12.85
CA GLU A 787 -42.36 21.67 -12.05
C GLU A 787 -41.77 22.37 -10.80
N GLU A 788 -40.58 21.99 -10.35
CA GLU A 788 -39.88 22.57 -9.19
C GLU A 788 -39.17 23.89 -9.52
N VAL A 789 -39.93 24.91 -9.94
CA VAL A 789 -39.42 26.19 -10.47
C VAL A 789 -38.52 26.94 -9.48
N TYR A 790 -38.71 26.76 -8.18
CA TYR A 790 -37.90 27.38 -7.13
C TYR A 790 -36.39 27.09 -7.29
N ASP A 791 -36.05 25.86 -7.70
CA ASP A 791 -34.67 25.42 -7.83
C ASP A 791 -33.99 25.90 -9.13
N ASN A 792 -34.74 26.55 -10.05
CA ASN A 792 -34.18 27.11 -11.29
C ASN A 792 -33.17 28.24 -11.02
N ARG A 793 -33.24 28.89 -9.86
CA ARG A 793 -32.24 29.89 -9.51
C ARG A 793 -30.85 29.28 -9.36
N ALA A 794 -30.76 28.07 -8.81
CA ALA A 794 -29.51 27.35 -8.69
C ALA A 794 -28.94 26.92 -10.06
N LEU A 795 -29.80 26.62 -11.04
CA LEU A 795 -29.38 26.36 -12.43
C LEU A 795 -28.70 27.59 -13.04
N ALA A 796 -29.26 28.78 -12.83
CA ALA A 796 -28.67 30.02 -13.34
C ALA A 796 -27.26 30.28 -12.76
N TRP A 797 -27.04 29.97 -11.47
CA TRP A 797 -25.71 30.04 -10.88
C TRP A 797 -24.75 29.00 -11.48
N ALA A 798 -25.18 27.73 -11.55
CA ALA A 798 -24.38 26.66 -12.12
C ALA A 798 -23.98 26.94 -13.58
N GLN A 799 -24.88 27.52 -14.38
CA GLN A 799 -24.61 27.94 -15.75
C GLN A 799 -23.48 28.99 -15.83
N GLN A 800 -23.49 29.99 -14.95
CA GLN A 800 -22.44 31.01 -14.90
C GLN A 800 -21.10 30.45 -14.37
N MET A 801 -21.13 29.39 -13.56
CA MET A 801 -19.94 28.70 -13.06
C MET A 801 -19.31 27.78 -14.13
N LEU A 802 -20.11 27.26 -15.06
CA LEU A 802 -19.72 26.30 -16.10
C LEU A 802 -19.46 26.94 -17.47
N LEU A 803 -19.11 28.24 -17.51
CA LEU A 803 -18.67 28.91 -18.73
C LEU A 803 -17.29 28.41 -19.16
N GLU A 804 -17.10 28.18 -20.47
CA GLU A 804 -15.83 27.66 -21.00
C GLU A 804 -14.66 28.61 -20.69
N GLU A 805 -14.85 29.90 -20.95
CA GLU A 805 -13.86 30.95 -20.69
C GLU A 805 -13.71 31.21 -19.19
N PRO A 806 -12.53 30.96 -18.58
CA PRO A 806 -12.31 31.09 -17.14
C PRO A 806 -12.62 32.50 -16.59
N ASP A 807 -12.24 33.54 -17.34
CA ASP A 807 -12.39 34.95 -16.92
C ASP A 807 -13.85 35.43 -16.93
N LEU A 808 -14.75 34.69 -17.57
CA LEU A 808 -16.19 35.01 -17.59
C LEU A 808 -16.96 34.33 -16.44
N ARG A 809 -16.35 33.36 -15.74
CA ARG A 809 -16.99 32.66 -14.62
C ARG A 809 -17.16 33.60 -13.43
N LEU A 810 -18.20 33.36 -12.64
CA LEU A 810 -18.37 34.04 -11.36
C LEU A 810 -17.17 33.80 -10.45
N THR A 811 -16.79 34.82 -9.68
CA THR A 811 -15.94 34.61 -8.50
C THR A 811 -16.76 34.03 -7.35
N ALA A 812 -16.10 33.40 -6.37
CA ALA A 812 -16.78 32.89 -5.18
C ALA A 812 -17.57 34.00 -4.45
N SER A 813 -17.00 35.21 -4.33
CA SER A 813 -17.69 36.35 -3.72
C SER A 813 -18.92 36.81 -4.48
N SER A 814 -18.84 36.89 -5.82
CA SER A 814 -20.01 37.23 -6.64
C SER A 814 -21.11 36.17 -6.53
N LEU A 815 -20.75 34.89 -6.43
CA LEU A 815 -21.68 33.80 -6.19
C LEU A 815 -22.36 33.93 -4.81
N VAL A 816 -21.59 34.14 -3.74
CA VAL A 816 -22.13 34.34 -2.38
C VAL A 816 -23.08 35.53 -2.34
N ALA A 817 -22.70 36.67 -2.94
CA ALA A 817 -23.55 37.85 -3.01
C ALA A 817 -24.87 37.55 -3.74
N SER A 818 -24.83 36.81 -4.85
CA SER A 818 -26.02 36.42 -5.62
C SER A 818 -26.95 35.47 -4.86
N ILE A 819 -26.39 34.51 -4.11
CA ILE A 819 -27.15 33.57 -3.27
C ILE A 819 -27.80 34.31 -2.08
N ARG A 820 -27.06 35.19 -1.42
CA ARG A 820 -27.58 36.01 -0.31
C ARG A 820 -28.68 36.96 -0.76
N ALA A 821 -28.50 37.63 -1.90
CA ALA A 821 -29.51 38.54 -2.45
C ALA A 821 -30.85 37.83 -2.69
N PHE A 822 -30.82 36.64 -3.31
CA PHE A 822 -32.03 35.84 -3.54
C PHE A 822 -32.68 35.37 -2.22
N SER A 823 -31.87 35.01 -1.23
CA SER A 823 -32.39 34.56 0.08
C SER A 823 -33.12 35.67 0.84
N LYS A 824 -32.85 36.96 0.56
CA LYS A 824 -33.54 38.12 1.15
C LYS A 824 -34.90 38.42 0.51
N GLU A 825 -35.20 37.86 -0.67
CA GLU A 825 -36.47 38.09 -1.38
C GLU A 825 -37.66 37.32 -0.77
N GLY A 826 -37.44 36.50 0.27
CA GLY A 826 -38.50 35.97 1.14
C GLY A 826 -39.34 34.82 0.55
N VAL A 827 -38.92 34.23 -0.56
CA VAL A 827 -39.62 33.11 -1.21
C VAL A 827 -38.93 31.79 -0.83
N GLY A 828 -39.62 30.88 -0.13
CA GLY A 828 -39.16 29.49 0.08
C GLY A 828 -38.05 29.27 1.14
N THR A 829 -37.54 28.03 1.22
CA THR A 829 -36.40 27.67 2.08
C THR A 829 -35.12 28.23 1.47
N GLY A 830 -34.41 29.09 2.19
CA GLY A 830 -33.21 29.78 1.70
C GLY A 830 -32.11 28.82 1.21
N PHE A 831 -31.28 29.32 0.28
CA PHE A 831 -30.11 28.59 -0.22
C PHE A 831 -28.87 28.75 0.68
N CYS A 832 -29.00 29.50 1.77
CA CYS A 832 -28.02 29.60 2.84
C CYS A 832 -28.54 28.88 4.09
N GLY A 833 -27.67 28.13 4.76
CA GLY A 833 -27.94 27.68 6.12
C GLY A 833 -27.95 28.85 7.10
N ILE A 834 -28.56 28.65 8.28
CA ILE A 834 -28.61 29.65 9.36
C ILE A 834 -27.19 30.11 9.75
N CYS A 835 -26.21 29.21 9.66
CA CYS A 835 -24.78 29.47 9.87
C CYS A 835 -24.16 30.51 8.91
N CYS A 836 -24.79 30.77 7.77
CA CYS A 836 -24.29 31.67 6.73
C CYS A 836 -25.24 32.84 6.41
N ALA A 837 -26.38 32.90 7.10
CA ALA A 837 -27.29 34.04 7.08
C ALA A 837 -26.69 35.18 7.93
N SER A 838 -26.80 36.43 7.47
CA SER A 838 -26.16 37.54 8.18
C SER A 838 -26.90 37.80 9.50
N PRO A 839 -26.23 38.17 10.61
CA PRO A 839 -26.91 38.54 11.85
C PRO A 839 -27.82 39.77 11.75
N GLU A 840 -27.74 40.54 10.66
CA GLU A 840 -28.67 41.62 10.33
C GLU A 840 -30.01 41.13 9.73
N ASP A 841 -30.09 39.86 9.35
CA ASP A 841 -31.29 39.23 8.78
C ASP A 841 -32.18 38.65 9.90
N GLY A 842 -32.67 39.54 10.78
CA GLY A 842 -33.89 39.36 11.59
C GLY A 842 -34.13 38.03 12.29
N VAL A 843 -33.45 37.78 13.41
CA VAL A 843 -34.06 37.04 14.53
C VAL A 843 -34.19 38.04 15.68
N SER A 844 -35.43 38.42 15.97
CA SER A 844 -35.78 39.16 17.17
C SER A 844 -35.19 38.48 18.39
N ASP A 845 -34.52 39.26 19.23
CA ASP A 845 -34.27 38.96 20.65
C ASP A 845 -35.40 38.10 21.23
N TRP A 846 -35.10 36.84 21.49
CA TRP A 846 -35.69 36.11 22.61
C TRP A 846 -34.53 35.80 23.55
N SER A 847 -34.19 36.82 24.32
CA SER A 847 -33.62 36.65 25.64
C SER A 847 -34.60 35.90 26.55
N ASP A 848 -34.01 35.14 27.47
CA ASP A 848 -34.60 34.43 28.62
C ASP A 848 -35.15 33.01 28.41
N GLY A 849 -34.43 32.04 29.00
CA GLY A 849 -34.82 30.64 29.18
C GLY A 849 -33.65 29.72 29.50
#